data_AF-A0A9D6M5K8-F1
#
_entry.id   AF-A0A9D6M5K8-F1
#
_cell.length_a   1.000
_cell.length_b   1.000
_cell.length_c   1.000
_cell.angle_alpha   90.00
_cell.angle_beta   90.00
_cell.angle_gamma   90.00
#
_symmetry.space_group_name_H-M   'P 1'
#
loop_
_entity.id
_entity.type
_entity.pdbx_description
1 polymer ?
#
loop_
_entity_poly.entity_id
_entity_poly.type
_entity_poly.pdbx_seq_one_letter_code
_entity_poly.pdbx_strand_id
1 'polypeptide(L)'
;MKRSEVLTIIEAALTVGDTGYAREAAMQLLAAWPGDLSGQMALARAHMAESEPMPAIDLLEAIVAVDPENSAAQRLLGSLFKSAGRRDHAAAAFASARVVDGHGMPFGVNAPQWAEPAFWARLALERGEWESAKTLAERALESHPDVPLPSLLYLIAVRRGPGRDVSPERLNGSAAHEYRPLAEGFHARWPGCVAFSLCLAECLLGDSPEVRDPGRAIALLHEAGTLDPAGEVVARYWGESHAYRSLWPFPPNPDLPGPLPSNVSGALGLNRLLPAKEDTGRKPPDASAGARHSSPATPPPSAESLTDIQAELDRLAARIRSPKASNPQPLIPNPSTHLLLTSKTRLIQKYGADAVAEIVVQLSELADASAQSSGCASVVLYVDDRDSLRPYGLRPANPENAWEIKLLLRDLSAALKSKGETINSVLIVGGDDVIPFHRLPNPIDDADGEVPSDNPYAAPDENFFIPEWAIGRLPAPAGNEASALLRLIGATIAAHQKESIARNPARAVRRQPLVARLFARLRQWLLPLVPRQAPVGKESFGYAARAWHQASAAVFAAIGDVRHLNTCPPLDVSTLPAQGLAPSSLSYFNLHGVEDGPEWYGQREAGDLRSPQYPIALRPRDVVNSGRAPGLVFTEACYGANIEGKAIDDALCLKFLDSGSRGVVGSTKIAYGSVASPLIGADLLGKLFWDALKEGWPMGEALRRAKLALAREMHKRQGFLDGEDQKTLVSFVLYGDPLLRAASPFSAIGRQSSTVSGNGKAASEIAGGDLTLCADEATAADLGLSRPETVAHIKSLVARYLPGMEEADMRVAQQHRFAASAALHGSGDELSRHYAQAKTIGAQTGNVVFTLSKTIHAEAREFWQYVRVTVDKRGKIVKMAVSR
;
A
#
# COMPACT_ATOMS: atom_id res chain seq x y z
N MET A 1 -3.32 20.91 -0.48
CA MET A 1 -2.41 21.44 0.57
C MET A 1 -2.71 20.74 1.88
N LYS A 2 -1.75 20.55 2.80
CA LYS A 2 -2.10 19.93 4.10
C LYS A 2 -2.96 20.90 4.93
N ARG A 3 -3.88 20.38 5.75
CA ARG A 3 -4.70 21.18 6.68
C ARG A 3 -3.87 22.17 7.50
N SER A 4 -2.75 21.71 8.07
CA SER A 4 -1.85 22.54 8.88
C SER A 4 -1.22 23.70 8.10
N GLU A 5 -0.92 23.48 6.81
CA GLU A 5 -0.38 24.52 5.92
C GLU A 5 -1.45 25.59 5.64
N VAL A 6 -2.69 25.18 5.36
CA VAL A 6 -3.81 26.11 5.15
C VAL A 6 -4.11 26.92 6.42
N LEU A 7 -4.13 26.29 7.60
CA LEU A 7 -4.29 27.02 8.87
C LEU A 7 -3.14 28.02 9.11
N THR A 8 -1.91 27.65 8.76
CA THR A 8 -0.74 28.56 8.85
C THR A 8 -0.91 29.76 7.92
N ILE A 9 -1.43 29.54 6.70
CA ILE A 9 -1.71 30.61 5.74
C ILE A 9 -2.83 31.52 6.23
N ILE A 10 -3.92 30.96 6.78
CA ILE A 10 -5.02 31.74 7.34
C ILE A 10 -4.51 32.59 8.51
N GLU A 11 -3.67 32.03 9.38
CA GLU A 11 -3.08 32.79 10.50
C GLU A 11 -2.19 33.92 10.01
N ALA A 12 -1.37 33.66 8.99
CA ALA A 12 -0.55 34.69 8.36
C ALA A 12 -1.42 35.79 7.75
N ALA A 13 -2.52 35.45 7.08
CA ALA A 13 -3.49 36.39 6.52
C ALA A 13 -4.16 37.26 7.59
N LEU A 14 -4.62 36.65 8.69
CA LEU A 14 -5.17 37.38 9.83
C LEU A 14 -4.13 38.33 10.46
N THR A 15 -2.88 37.89 10.57
CA THR A 15 -1.79 38.67 11.17
C THR A 15 -1.44 39.90 10.33
N VAL A 16 -1.44 39.79 8.99
CA VAL A 16 -1.18 40.92 8.09
C VAL A 16 -2.43 41.77 7.78
N GLY A 17 -3.58 41.43 8.38
CA GLY A 17 -4.84 42.16 8.19
C GLY A 17 -5.57 41.88 6.88
N ASP A 18 -5.23 40.79 6.17
CA ASP A 18 -5.94 40.35 4.96
C ASP A 18 -7.15 39.47 5.33
N THR A 19 -8.15 40.10 5.94
CA THR A 19 -9.30 39.40 6.54
C THR A 19 -10.18 38.70 5.49
N GLY A 20 -10.29 39.28 4.29
CA GLY A 20 -11.05 38.71 3.19
C GLY A 20 -10.45 37.37 2.71
N TYR A 21 -9.13 37.34 2.50
CA TYR A 21 -8.46 36.09 2.13
C TYR A 21 -8.51 35.05 3.27
N ALA A 22 -8.32 35.49 4.51
CA ALA A 22 -8.44 34.62 5.69
C ALA A 22 -9.84 33.98 5.79
N ARG A 23 -10.90 34.77 5.57
CA ARG A 23 -12.29 34.29 5.58
C ARG A 23 -12.55 33.28 4.47
N GLU A 24 -12.18 33.61 3.23
CA GLU A 24 -12.38 32.71 2.09
C GLU A 24 -11.59 31.41 2.23
N ALA A 25 -10.34 31.47 2.72
CA ALA A 25 -9.53 30.29 2.98
C ALA A 25 -10.08 29.44 4.12
N ALA A 26 -10.59 30.05 5.19
CA ALA A 26 -11.27 29.33 6.27
C ALA A 26 -12.59 28.69 5.80
N MET A 27 -13.36 29.37 4.93
CA MET A 27 -14.56 28.79 4.32
C MET A 27 -14.23 27.60 3.42
N GLN A 28 -13.17 27.67 2.61
CA GLN A 28 -12.73 26.53 1.80
C GLN A 28 -12.22 25.37 2.66
N LEU A 29 -11.51 25.67 3.74
CA LEU A 29 -11.12 24.67 4.73
C LEU A 29 -12.36 23.96 5.31
N LEU A 30 -13.39 24.71 5.72
CA LEU A 30 -14.61 24.15 6.29
C LEU A 30 -15.52 23.46 5.27
N ALA A 31 -15.42 23.81 3.99
CA ALA A 31 -16.08 23.06 2.92
C ALA A 31 -15.45 21.67 2.73
N ALA A 32 -14.13 21.57 2.89
CA ALA A 32 -13.41 20.30 2.85
C ALA A 32 -13.49 19.52 4.18
N TRP A 33 -13.48 20.22 5.32
CA TRP A 33 -13.52 19.68 6.68
C TRP A 33 -14.71 20.26 7.47
N PRO A 34 -15.96 19.83 7.18
CA PRO A 34 -17.11 20.25 7.97
C PRO A 34 -16.92 19.81 9.43
N GLY A 35 -17.03 20.73 10.39
CA GLY A 35 -16.80 20.42 11.81
C GLY A 35 -15.39 20.73 12.32
N ASP A 36 -14.44 21.15 11.47
CA ASP A 36 -13.08 21.45 11.91
C ASP A 36 -13.01 22.61 12.92
N LEU A 37 -12.64 22.31 14.18
CA LEU A 37 -12.66 23.30 15.27
C LEU A 37 -11.68 24.45 15.03
N SER A 38 -10.44 24.16 14.61
CA SER A 38 -9.45 25.19 14.27
C SER A 38 -9.88 26.05 13.06
N GLY A 39 -10.51 25.45 12.05
CA GLY A 39 -11.07 26.17 10.90
C GLY A 39 -12.24 27.07 11.27
N GLN A 40 -13.16 26.60 12.12
CA GLN A 40 -14.25 27.40 12.65
C GLN A 40 -13.72 28.56 13.50
N MET A 41 -12.70 28.31 14.31
CA MET A 41 -12.00 29.33 15.10
C MET A 41 -11.39 30.41 14.21
N ALA A 42 -10.71 30.00 13.14
CA ALA A 42 -10.11 30.91 12.18
C ALA A 42 -11.16 31.75 11.45
N LEU A 43 -12.28 31.14 11.04
CA LEU A 43 -13.40 31.83 10.42
C LEU A 43 -14.06 32.83 11.38
N ALA A 44 -14.28 32.45 12.64
CA ALA A 44 -14.83 33.34 13.66
C ALA A 44 -13.93 34.57 13.88
N ARG A 45 -12.60 34.38 13.95
CA ARG A 45 -11.63 35.47 14.05
C ARG A 45 -11.63 36.37 12.82
N ALA A 46 -11.83 35.83 11.62
CA ALA A 46 -11.98 36.62 10.41
C ALA A 46 -13.24 37.50 10.46
N HIS A 47 -14.40 36.95 10.85
CA HIS A 47 -15.63 37.73 11.05
C HIS A 47 -15.48 38.81 12.13
N MET A 48 -14.79 38.51 13.24
CA MET A 48 -14.49 39.51 14.26
C MET A 48 -13.63 40.66 13.72
N ALA A 49 -12.61 40.34 12.91
CA ALA A 49 -11.76 41.34 12.28
C ALA A 49 -12.53 42.20 11.24
N GLU A 50 -13.54 41.62 10.59
CA GLU A 50 -14.49 42.32 9.70
C GLU A 50 -15.61 43.05 10.45
N SER A 51 -15.60 43.05 11.79
CA SER A 51 -16.63 43.66 12.65
C SER A 51 -18.04 43.05 12.49
N GLU A 52 -18.10 41.75 12.20
CA GLU A 52 -19.33 40.95 12.12
C GLU A 52 -19.48 40.05 13.37
N PRO A 53 -20.07 40.54 14.48
CA PRO A 53 -20.06 39.80 15.74
C PRO A 53 -21.02 38.61 15.78
N MET A 54 -22.13 38.64 15.03
CA MET A 54 -23.13 37.57 15.09
C MET A 54 -22.64 36.25 14.47
N PRO A 55 -22.11 36.22 13.23
CA PRO A 55 -21.54 34.99 12.68
C PRO A 55 -20.38 34.42 13.53
N ALA A 56 -19.57 35.30 14.13
CA ALA A 56 -18.51 34.89 15.04
C ALA A 56 -19.06 34.24 16.32
N ILE A 57 -20.13 34.79 16.91
CA ILE A 57 -20.81 34.20 18.08
C ILE A 57 -21.35 32.81 17.73
N ASP A 58 -22.06 32.67 16.61
CA ASP A 58 -22.67 31.39 16.21
C ASP A 58 -21.61 30.29 16.02
N LEU A 59 -20.49 30.62 15.37
CA LEU A 59 -19.35 29.69 15.21
C LEU A 59 -18.70 29.35 16.55
N LEU A 60 -18.49 30.32 17.43
CA LEU A 60 -17.88 30.09 18.74
C LEU A 60 -18.81 29.29 19.67
N GLU A 61 -20.12 29.53 19.63
CA GLU A 61 -21.13 28.72 20.34
C GLU A 61 -21.09 27.26 19.84
N ALA A 62 -20.95 27.03 18.54
CA ALA A 62 -20.79 25.69 17.97
C ALA A 62 -19.48 25.00 18.45
N ILE A 63 -18.36 25.71 18.46
CA ILE A 63 -17.07 25.18 18.94
C ILE A 63 -17.18 24.76 20.42
N VAL A 64 -17.72 25.61 21.30
CA VAL A 64 -17.78 25.31 22.73
C VAL A 64 -18.86 24.28 23.10
N ALA A 65 -19.83 24.06 22.22
CA ALA A 65 -20.78 22.96 22.34
C ALA A 65 -20.11 21.61 22.06
N VAL A 66 -19.18 21.57 21.08
CA VAL A 66 -18.39 20.38 20.72
C VAL A 66 -17.25 20.12 21.72
N ASP A 67 -16.47 21.16 22.01
CA ASP A 67 -15.33 21.15 22.92
C ASP A 67 -15.46 22.24 24.01
N PRO A 68 -16.15 21.96 25.13
CA PRO A 68 -16.31 22.93 26.21
C PRO A 68 -14.99 23.31 26.89
N GLU A 69 -13.93 22.51 26.71
CA GLU A 69 -12.59 22.76 27.22
C GLU A 69 -11.76 23.68 26.31
N ASN A 70 -12.28 24.13 25.15
CA ASN A 70 -11.57 25.07 24.29
C ASN A 70 -11.54 26.49 24.91
N SER A 71 -10.52 26.75 25.74
CA SER A 71 -10.40 28.01 26.49
C SER A 71 -10.29 29.25 25.59
N ALA A 72 -9.62 29.13 24.44
CA ALA A 72 -9.50 30.21 23.47
C ALA A 72 -10.88 30.61 22.91
N ALA A 73 -11.71 29.64 22.52
CA ALA A 73 -13.08 29.87 22.07
C ALA A 73 -13.93 30.52 23.16
N GLN A 74 -13.86 29.98 24.38
CA GLN A 74 -14.60 30.48 25.53
C GLN A 74 -14.23 31.94 25.86
N ARG A 75 -12.96 32.34 25.76
CA ARG A 75 -12.55 33.74 25.99
C ARG A 75 -13.05 34.68 24.90
N LEU A 76 -12.94 34.28 23.63
CA LEU A 76 -13.45 35.09 22.53
C LEU A 76 -14.97 35.26 22.63
N LEU A 77 -15.69 34.16 22.90
CA LEU A 77 -17.14 34.16 23.09
C LEU A 77 -17.55 35.03 24.27
N GLY A 78 -16.86 34.90 25.41
CA GLY A 78 -17.09 35.75 26.58
C GLY A 78 -16.87 37.24 26.28
N SER A 79 -15.87 37.58 25.45
CA SER A 79 -15.60 38.96 25.05
C SER A 79 -16.72 39.53 24.18
N LEU A 80 -17.26 38.73 23.25
CA LEU A 80 -18.37 39.10 22.37
C LEU A 80 -19.70 39.20 23.14
N PHE A 81 -19.97 38.31 24.09
CA PHE A 81 -21.12 38.45 24.98
C PHE A 81 -21.03 39.66 25.89
N LYS A 82 -19.82 39.98 26.38
CA LYS A 82 -19.60 41.18 27.18
C LYS A 82 -19.86 42.44 26.37
N SER A 83 -19.38 42.52 25.12
CA SER A 83 -19.64 43.66 24.24
C SER A 83 -21.11 43.74 23.81
N ALA A 84 -21.78 42.59 23.65
CA ALA A 84 -23.22 42.49 23.37
C ALA A 84 -24.13 42.70 24.59
N GLY A 85 -23.57 42.93 25.79
CA GLY A 85 -24.34 43.13 27.02
C GLY A 85 -24.96 41.87 27.64
N ARG A 86 -24.68 40.67 27.11
CA ARG A 86 -25.12 39.37 27.64
C ARG A 86 -24.27 38.96 28.85
N ARG A 87 -24.44 39.67 29.98
CA ARG A 87 -23.59 39.55 31.17
C ARG A 87 -23.45 38.13 31.72
N ASP A 88 -24.56 37.40 31.85
CA ASP A 88 -24.53 36.05 32.43
C ASP A 88 -23.83 35.04 31.53
N HIS A 89 -24.03 35.15 30.22
CA HIS A 89 -23.36 34.31 29.22
C HIS A 89 -21.86 34.62 29.16
N ALA A 90 -21.49 35.91 29.24
CA ALA A 90 -20.09 36.33 29.33
C ALA A 90 -19.42 35.76 30.60
N ALA A 91 -20.11 35.84 31.75
CA ALA A 91 -19.62 35.29 33.00
C ALA A 91 -19.42 33.77 32.93
N ALA A 92 -20.37 33.04 32.34
CA ALA A 92 -20.26 31.59 32.16
C ALA A 92 -19.09 31.22 31.23
N ALA A 93 -18.95 31.87 30.06
CA ALA A 93 -17.88 31.58 29.11
C ALA A 93 -16.49 31.90 29.68
N PHE A 94 -16.30 33.07 30.30
CA PHE A 94 -15.03 33.39 30.94
C PHE A 94 -14.71 32.46 32.13
N ALA A 95 -15.73 32.03 32.88
CA ALA A 95 -15.53 31.07 33.96
C ALA A 95 -15.09 29.71 33.43
N SER A 96 -15.71 29.22 32.34
CA SER A 96 -15.29 27.98 31.67
C SER A 96 -13.86 28.08 31.16
N ALA A 97 -13.48 29.21 30.54
CA ALA A 97 -12.10 29.45 30.13
C ALA A 97 -11.13 29.40 31.31
N ARG A 98 -11.44 30.12 32.40
CA ARG A 98 -10.62 30.17 33.62
C ARG A 98 -10.40 28.79 34.23
N VAL A 99 -11.42 27.93 34.22
CA VAL A 99 -11.28 26.56 34.75
C VAL A 99 -10.21 25.78 33.99
N VAL A 100 -10.05 26.01 32.67
CA VAL A 100 -9.10 25.30 31.83
C VAL A 100 -7.72 25.96 31.76
N ASP A 101 -7.65 27.28 31.57
CA ASP A 101 -6.38 27.99 31.35
C ASP A 101 -5.82 28.69 32.60
N GLY A 102 -6.58 28.75 33.68
CA GLY A 102 -6.21 29.41 34.94
C GLY A 102 -6.11 30.94 34.88
N HIS A 103 -6.32 31.58 33.73
CA HIS A 103 -6.27 33.03 33.62
C HIS A 103 -7.51 33.67 34.26
N GLY A 104 -7.30 34.81 34.93
CA GLY A 104 -8.35 35.52 35.64
C GLY A 104 -9.54 35.96 34.77
N MET A 105 -10.64 36.29 35.44
CA MET A 105 -11.81 36.89 34.81
C MET A 105 -11.53 38.36 34.49
N PRO A 106 -12.03 38.90 33.35
CA PRO A 106 -11.92 40.32 33.06
C PRO A 106 -12.59 41.19 34.13
N PHE A 107 -12.07 42.40 34.33
CA PHE A 107 -12.65 43.37 35.26
C PHE A 107 -14.14 43.63 34.96
N GLY A 108 -14.95 43.65 36.03
CA GLY A 108 -16.39 43.89 35.97
C GLY A 108 -17.24 42.66 35.60
N VAL A 109 -16.66 41.47 35.50
CA VAL A 109 -17.38 40.20 35.30
C VAL A 109 -17.33 39.39 36.60
N ASN A 110 -18.49 39.09 37.17
CA ASN A 110 -18.58 38.29 38.39
C ASN A 110 -18.53 36.80 38.05
N ALA A 111 -17.75 36.02 38.80
CA ALA A 111 -17.69 34.58 38.62
C ALA A 111 -19.00 33.91 39.08
N PRO A 112 -19.57 32.99 38.30
CA PRO A 112 -20.67 32.13 38.73
C PRO A 112 -20.29 31.29 39.96
N GLN A 113 -21.29 30.88 40.76
CA GLN A 113 -21.06 30.12 42.00
C GLN A 113 -20.31 28.79 41.78
N TRP A 114 -20.56 28.11 40.65
CA TRP A 114 -19.87 26.86 40.29
C TRP A 114 -18.40 27.04 39.89
N ALA A 115 -17.97 28.25 39.52
CA ALA A 115 -16.70 28.48 38.84
C ALA A 115 -15.48 28.20 39.73
N GLU A 116 -15.54 28.60 41.00
CA GLU A 116 -14.44 28.38 41.94
C GLU A 116 -14.30 26.90 42.34
N PRO A 117 -15.37 26.18 42.74
CA PRO A 117 -15.30 24.74 42.95
C PRO A 117 -14.82 23.97 41.72
N ALA A 118 -15.29 24.32 40.52
CA ALA A 118 -14.87 23.68 39.26
C ALA A 118 -13.37 23.91 38.96
N PHE A 119 -12.86 25.12 39.20
CA PHE A 119 -11.43 25.42 39.05
C PHE A 119 -10.57 24.56 39.97
N TRP A 120 -10.95 24.47 41.25
CA TRP A 120 -10.25 23.61 42.20
C TRP A 120 -10.38 22.12 41.86
N ALA A 121 -11.53 21.68 41.35
CA ALA A 121 -11.72 20.31 40.87
C ALA A 121 -10.77 19.98 39.71
N ARG A 122 -10.61 20.89 38.74
CA ARG A 122 -9.66 20.72 37.63
C ARG A 122 -8.22 20.61 38.12
N LEU A 123 -7.80 21.49 39.03
CA LEU A 123 -6.44 21.44 39.60
C LEU A 123 -6.20 20.14 40.39
N ALA A 124 -7.21 19.65 41.11
CA ALA A 124 -7.13 18.36 41.79
C ALA A 124 -6.99 17.18 40.80
N LEU A 125 -7.70 17.20 39.66
CA LEU A 125 -7.53 16.19 38.59
C LEU A 125 -6.11 16.19 38.03
N GLU A 126 -5.51 17.36 37.81
CA GLU A 126 -4.14 17.50 37.30
C GLU A 126 -3.08 16.98 38.28
N ARG A 127 -3.38 17.04 39.59
CA ARG A 127 -2.54 16.50 40.66
C ARG A 127 -2.79 15.02 40.95
N GLY A 128 -3.76 14.39 40.31
CA GLY A 128 -4.18 13.02 40.58
C GLY A 128 -4.93 12.83 41.90
N GLU A 129 -5.49 13.91 42.47
CA GLU A 129 -6.27 13.90 43.71
C GLU A 129 -7.75 13.60 43.41
N TRP A 130 -8.05 12.37 42.98
CA TRP A 130 -9.34 12.00 42.38
C TRP A 130 -10.56 12.23 43.28
N GLU A 131 -10.47 11.90 44.57
CA GLU A 131 -11.60 12.09 45.50
C GLU A 131 -11.84 13.56 45.86
N SER A 132 -10.75 14.33 46.00
CA SER A 132 -10.85 15.78 46.15
C SER A 132 -11.50 16.40 44.92
N ALA A 133 -11.07 15.98 43.72
CA ALA A 133 -11.64 16.44 42.46
C ALA A 133 -13.13 16.10 42.34
N LYS A 134 -13.53 14.88 42.72
CA LYS A 134 -14.92 14.45 42.71
C LYS A 134 -15.77 15.32 43.63
N THR A 135 -15.35 15.49 44.89
CA THR A 135 -16.07 16.30 45.89
C THR A 135 -16.22 17.76 45.45
N LEU A 136 -15.16 18.34 44.90
CA LEU A 136 -15.16 19.72 44.40
C LEU A 136 -16.05 19.88 43.16
N ALA A 137 -16.07 18.89 42.27
CA ALA A 137 -16.96 18.89 41.11
C ALA A 137 -18.43 18.70 41.51
N GLU A 138 -18.75 17.88 42.51
CA GLU A 138 -20.10 17.76 43.07
C GLU A 138 -20.60 19.11 43.62
N ARG A 139 -19.74 19.81 44.36
CA ARG A 139 -20.05 21.18 44.84
C ARG A 139 -20.29 22.17 43.70
N ALA A 140 -19.59 22.01 42.58
CA ALA A 140 -19.86 22.83 41.40
C ALA A 140 -21.23 22.52 40.77
N LEU A 141 -21.69 21.26 40.86
CA LEU A 141 -22.97 20.82 40.32
C LEU A 141 -24.18 21.20 41.18
N GLU A 142 -24.00 21.48 42.47
CA GLU A 142 -25.07 21.94 43.39
C GLU A 142 -25.78 23.21 42.89
N SER A 143 -25.07 24.09 42.16
CA SER A 143 -25.67 25.29 41.58
C SER A 143 -26.37 25.04 40.24
N HIS A 144 -26.54 23.78 39.83
CA HIS A 144 -27.14 23.35 38.56
C HIS A 144 -26.65 24.15 37.33
N PRO A 145 -25.33 24.17 37.06
CA PRO A 145 -24.78 24.93 35.94
C PRO A 145 -25.40 24.49 34.62
N ASP A 146 -25.63 25.45 33.73
CA ASP A 146 -26.07 25.20 32.34
C ASP A 146 -24.92 25.13 31.35
N VAL A 147 -23.75 24.72 31.83
CA VAL A 147 -22.54 24.51 31.03
C VAL A 147 -22.03 23.07 31.20
N PRO A 148 -21.44 22.45 30.16
CA PRO A 148 -20.95 21.08 30.23
C PRO A 148 -19.81 20.86 31.23
N LEU A 149 -18.96 21.86 31.43
CA LEU A 149 -17.63 21.69 32.03
C LEU A 149 -17.65 21.12 33.46
N PRO A 150 -18.46 21.60 34.42
CA PRO A 150 -18.53 21.00 35.76
C PRO A 150 -18.96 19.52 35.75
N SER A 151 -19.90 19.16 34.87
CA SER A 151 -20.36 17.77 34.71
C SER A 151 -19.27 16.88 34.12
N LEU A 152 -18.47 17.43 33.20
CA LEU A 152 -17.33 16.73 32.60
C LEU A 152 -16.21 16.48 33.61
N LEU A 153 -15.87 17.48 34.45
CA LEU A 153 -14.91 17.31 35.54
C LEU A 153 -15.37 16.25 36.55
N TYR A 154 -16.66 16.26 36.89
CA TYR A 154 -17.24 15.24 37.77
C TYR A 154 -17.10 13.84 37.15
N LEU A 155 -17.46 13.70 35.87
CA LEU A 155 -17.38 12.44 35.16
C LEU A 155 -15.92 11.92 35.07
N ILE A 156 -14.95 12.78 34.78
CA ILE A 156 -13.52 12.40 34.78
C ILE A 156 -13.04 11.98 36.17
N ALA A 157 -13.45 12.69 37.23
CA ALA A 157 -13.08 12.36 38.60
C ALA A 157 -13.61 10.99 39.04
N VAL A 158 -14.88 10.70 38.72
CA VAL A 158 -15.50 9.39 38.97
C VAL A 158 -14.78 8.30 38.19
N ARG A 159 -14.38 8.57 36.94
CA ARG A 159 -13.64 7.62 36.10
C ARG A 159 -12.30 7.21 36.73
N ARG A 160 -11.50 8.17 37.19
CA ARG A 160 -10.09 7.96 37.60
C ARG A 160 -9.89 7.60 39.09
N GLY A 161 -10.96 7.32 39.84
CA GLY A 161 -10.89 7.00 41.28
C GLY A 161 -10.05 5.77 41.65
N PRO A 162 -9.67 5.62 42.94
CA PRO A 162 -8.75 4.58 43.41
C PRO A 162 -9.26 3.14 43.14
N GLY A 163 -8.36 2.27 42.68
CA GLY A 163 -8.64 0.86 42.36
C GLY A 163 -9.13 0.60 40.93
N ARG A 164 -9.19 1.63 40.08
CA ARG A 164 -9.58 1.54 38.66
C ARG A 164 -8.32 1.60 37.79
N ASP A 165 -7.72 0.43 37.57
CA ASP A 165 -6.57 0.26 36.68
C ASP A 165 -7.10 0.02 35.27
N VAL A 166 -7.03 1.02 34.38
CA VAL A 166 -7.69 0.88 33.08
C VAL A 166 -7.00 1.66 31.98
N SER A 167 -6.79 0.97 30.87
CA SER A 167 -6.40 1.57 29.60
C SER A 167 -7.25 2.82 29.31
N PRO A 168 -6.69 3.87 28.69
CA PRO A 168 -7.38 5.15 28.46
C PRO A 168 -8.66 5.06 27.60
N GLU A 169 -8.96 3.89 27.03
CA GLU A 169 -10.04 3.66 26.07
C GLU A 169 -11.12 2.68 26.57
N ARG A 170 -10.95 2.04 27.74
CA ARG A 170 -11.91 1.07 28.28
C ARG A 170 -12.09 1.27 29.77
N LEU A 171 -13.30 0.99 30.28
CA LEU A 171 -13.58 0.95 31.72
C LEU A 171 -13.85 -0.51 32.15
N ASN A 172 -13.21 -1.01 33.23
CA ASN A 172 -13.35 -2.40 33.69
C ASN A 172 -14.23 -2.55 34.95
N GLY A 173 -14.73 -3.77 35.17
CA GLY A 173 -15.31 -4.21 36.45
C GLY A 173 -16.61 -3.52 36.90
N SER A 174 -16.81 -3.48 38.22
CA SER A 174 -17.99 -2.92 38.90
C SER A 174 -18.14 -1.40 38.74
N ALA A 175 -17.05 -0.70 38.41
CA ALA A 175 -17.01 0.74 38.17
C ALA A 175 -17.91 1.18 37.00
N ALA A 176 -18.07 0.33 35.98
CA ALA A 176 -18.89 0.63 34.80
C ALA A 176 -20.39 0.77 35.13
N HIS A 177 -20.89 0.06 36.15
CA HIS A 177 -22.31 0.10 36.52
C HIS A 177 -22.72 1.44 37.16
N GLU A 178 -21.85 2.03 37.97
CA GLU A 178 -22.08 3.36 38.57
C GLU A 178 -21.82 4.50 37.58
N TYR A 179 -20.85 4.30 36.68
CA TYR A 179 -20.41 5.31 35.72
C TYR A 179 -21.39 5.50 34.55
N ARG A 180 -21.95 4.39 34.03
CA ARG A 180 -22.85 4.40 32.87
C ARG A 180 -24.03 5.39 33.00
N PRO A 181 -24.88 5.35 34.05
CA PRO A 181 -26.04 6.25 34.11
C PRO A 181 -25.65 7.72 34.16
N LEU A 182 -24.49 8.05 34.73
CA LEU A 182 -23.95 9.42 34.74
C LEU A 182 -23.52 9.83 33.32
N ALA A 183 -22.76 8.98 32.64
CA ALA A 183 -22.31 9.23 31.26
C ALA A 183 -23.50 9.35 30.28
N GLU A 184 -24.51 8.47 30.40
CA GLU A 184 -25.74 8.53 29.60
C GLU A 184 -26.54 9.81 29.88
N GLY A 185 -26.69 10.19 31.14
CA GLY A 185 -27.43 11.40 31.53
C GLY A 185 -26.75 12.69 31.02
N PHE A 186 -25.43 12.79 31.13
CA PHE A 186 -24.70 13.96 30.64
C PHE A 186 -24.64 14.02 29.11
N HIS A 187 -24.41 12.90 28.42
CA HIS A 187 -24.47 12.87 26.97
C HIS A 187 -25.88 13.22 26.46
N ALA A 188 -26.96 12.75 27.11
CA ALA A 188 -28.32 13.12 26.74
C ALA A 188 -28.63 14.61 26.91
N ARG A 189 -28.03 15.27 27.92
CA ARG A 189 -28.17 16.72 28.14
C ARG A 189 -27.35 17.55 27.16
N TRP A 190 -26.17 17.05 26.76
CA TRP A 190 -25.27 17.74 25.82
C TRP A 190 -24.80 16.78 24.71
N PRO A 191 -25.68 16.42 23.77
CA PRO A 191 -25.38 15.41 22.74
C PRO A 191 -24.25 15.82 21.80
N GLY A 192 -24.08 17.12 21.56
CA GLY A 192 -22.99 17.65 20.72
C GLY A 192 -21.61 17.66 21.38
N CYS A 193 -21.50 17.42 22.69
CA CYS A 193 -20.22 17.45 23.39
C CYS A 193 -19.46 16.15 23.18
N VAL A 194 -18.36 16.21 22.41
CA VAL A 194 -17.58 15.04 22.03
C VAL A 194 -17.00 14.34 23.25
N ALA A 195 -16.57 15.07 24.27
CA ALA A 195 -16.01 14.47 25.49
C ALA A 195 -17.02 13.55 26.21
N PHE A 196 -18.30 13.89 26.24
CA PHE A 196 -19.33 12.99 26.81
C PHE A 196 -19.56 11.76 25.95
N SER A 197 -19.55 11.91 24.62
CA SER A 197 -19.64 10.78 23.69
C SER A 197 -18.48 9.81 23.86
N LEU A 198 -17.25 10.32 24.02
CA LEU A 198 -16.06 9.53 24.30
C LEU A 198 -16.14 8.81 25.65
N CYS A 199 -16.53 9.51 26.71
CA CYS A 199 -16.71 8.91 28.04
C CYS A 199 -17.78 7.80 28.04
N LEU A 200 -18.91 8.01 27.35
CA LEU A 200 -19.95 6.98 27.25
C LEU A 200 -19.48 5.80 26.39
N ALA A 201 -18.83 6.06 25.25
CA ALA A 201 -18.30 5.01 24.38
C ALA A 201 -17.29 4.13 25.12
N GLU A 202 -16.38 4.72 25.89
CA GLU A 202 -15.42 4.00 26.72
C GLU A 202 -16.10 3.02 27.69
N CYS A 203 -17.16 3.47 28.36
CA CYS A 203 -17.93 2.63 29.28
C CYS A 203 -18.57 1.45 28.56
N LEU A 204 -19.14 1.68 27.38
CA LEU A 204 -19.80 0.67 26.55
C LEU A 204 -18.81 -0.29 25.86
N LEU A 205 -17.54 0.09 25.73
CA LEU A 205 -16.45 -0.75 25.19
C LEU A 205 -15.76 -1.61 26.26
N GLY A 206 -16.11 -1.41 27.53
CA GLY A 206 -15.58 -2.16 28.67
C GLY A 206 -15.88 -3.65 28.65
N ASP A 207 -15.21 -4.40 29.54
CA ASP A 207 -15.27 -5.87 29.57
C ASP A 207 -16.51 -6.43 30.31
N SER A 208 -17.32 -5.58 30.97
CA SER A 208 -18.50 -6.01 31.72
C SER A 208 -19.63 -6.44 30.76
N PRO A 209 -20.05 -7.72 30.73
CA PRO A 209 -21.04 -8.23 29.77
C PRO A 209 -22.42 -7.54 29.83
N GLU A 210 -22.80 -7.01 30.99
CA GLU A 210 -24.10 -6.35 31.22
C GLU A 210 -24.12 -4.90 30.73
N VAL A 211 -22.96 -4.24 30.72
CA VAL A 211 -22.81 -2.85 30.28
C VAL A 211 -22.40 -2.75 28.81
N ARG A 212 -21.63 -3.74 28.34
CA ARG A 212 -20.99 -3.73 27.03
C ARG A 212 -22.00 -3.67 25.88
N ASP A 213 -21.89 -2.60 25.07
CA ASP A 213 -22.65 -2.40 23.84
C ASP A 213 -21.73 -1.77 22.79
N PRO A 214 -20.93 -2.59 22.07
CA PRO A 214 -19.96 -2.08 21.13
C PRO A 214 -20.63 -1.41 19.92
N GLY A 215 -21.86 -1.80 19.56
CA GLY A 215 -22.58 -1.18 18.45
C GLY A 215 -22.91 0.28 18.75
N ARG A 216 -23.48 0.54 19.92
CA ARG A 216 -23.78 1.91 20.38
C ARG A 216 -22.50 2.70 20.63
N ALA A 217 -21.46 2.08 21.16
CA ALA A 217 -20.17 2.75 21.36
C ALA A 217 -19.56 3.23 20.03
N ILE A 218 -19.52 2.37 19.02
CA ILE A 218 -18.98 2.72 17.69
C ILE A 218 -19.84 3.82 17.03
N ALA A 219 -21.16 3.80 17.21
CA ALA A 219 -22.04 4.87 16.72
C ALA A 219 -21.69 6.24 17.35
N LEU A 220 -21.47 6.28 18.67
CA LEU A 220 -21.03 7.48 19.38
C LEU A 220 -19.67 7.98 18.89
N LEU A 221 -18.76 7.07 18.53
CA LEU A 221 -17.44 7.42 18.00
C LEU A 221 -17.49 7.94 16.56
N HIS A 222 -18.38 7.41 15.72
CA HIS A 222 -18.63 7.99 14.40
C HIS A 222 -19.20 9.41 14.51
N GLU A 223 -20.19 9.62 15.39
CA GLU A 223 -20.74 10.96 15.65
C GLU A 223 -19.64 11.91 16.15
N ALA A 224 -18.82 11.48 17.10
CA ALA A 224 -17.67 12.24 17.58
C ALA A 224 -16.69 12.61 16.45
N GLY A 225 -16.38 11.66 15.57
CA GLY A 225 -15.53 11.90 14.40
C GLY A 225 -16.12 12.88 13.39
N THR A 226 -17.44 12.99 13.29
CA THR A 226 -18.08 14.01 12.43
C THR A 226 -18.05 15.42 13.03
N LEU A 227 -18.14 15.52 14.36
CA LEU A 227 -18.12 16.79 15.09
C LEU A 227 -16.71 17.33 15.29
N ASP A 228 -15.72 16.45 15.40
CA ASP A 228 -14.30 16.75 15.57
C ASP A 228 -13.45 15.97 14.55
N PRO A 229 -13.53 16.28 13.24
CA PRO A 229 -12.83 15.53 12.19
C PRO A 229 -11.30 15.57 12.32
N ALA A 230 -10.76 16.66 12.89
CA ALA A 230 -9.32 16.77 13.18
C ALA A 230 -8.86 15.90 14.36
N GLY A 231 -9.80 15.48 15.23
CA GLY A 231 -9.51 14.67 16.40
C GLY A 231 -8.84 15.44 17.53
N GLU A 232 -9.10 16.75 17.65
CA GLU A 232 -8.51 17.61 18.69
C GLU A 232 -8.99 17.21 20.10
N VAL A 233 -10.26 16.83 20.24
CA VAL A 233 -10.86 16.43 21.51
C VAL A 233 -10.47 14.99 21.84
N VAL A 234 -10.58 14.06 20.89
CA VAL A 234 -10.23 12.65 21.14
C VAL A 234 -8.75 12.48 21.47
N ALA A 235 -7.86 13.25 20.83
CA ALA A 235 -6.43 13.22 21.15
C ALA A 235 -6.15 13.66 22.60
N ARG A 236 -6.94 14.58 23.16
CA ARG A 236 -6.81 15.01 24.56
C ARG A 236 -7.20 13.92 25.56
N TYR A 237 -8.21 13.11 25.22
CA TYR A 237 -8.76 12.09 26.13
C TYR A 237 -8.08 10.73 26.00
N TRP A 238 -7.77 10.31 24.77
CA TRP A 238 -7.25 8.98 24.46
C TRP A 238 -5.84 8.99 23.85
N GLY A 239 -5.26 10.17 23.61
CA GLY A 239 -3.96 10.33 22.95
C GLY A 239 -4.07 10.35 21.42
N GLU A 240 -3.03 10.83 20.73
CA GLU A 240 -3.00 10.92 19.26
C GLU A 240 -3.04 9.56 18.56
N SER A 241 -2.60 8.50 19.25
CA SER A 241 -2.48 7.12 18.73
C SER A 241 -3.56 6.18 19.29
N HIS A 242 -4.76 6.68 19.55
CA HIS A 242 -5.86 5.87 20.11
C HIS A 242 -6.36 4.78 19.13
N ALA A 243 -6.81 3.63 19.65
CA ALA A 243 -7.17 2.43 18.86
C ALA A 243 -8.35 2.65 17.90
N TYR A 244 -9.15 3.70 18.12
CA TYR A 244 -10.30 4.05 17.29
C TYR A 244 -10.02 5.18 16.30
N ARG A 245 -8.75 5.53 16.05
CA ARG A 245 -8.37 6.63 15.15
C ARG A 245 -8.92 6.45 13.73
N SER A 246 -9.07 5.20 13.28
CA SER A 246 -9.65 4.87 11.98
C SER A 246 -11.13 5.24 11.82
N LEU A 247 -11.85 5.52 12.92
CA LEU A 247 -13.24 5.98 12.88
C LEU A 247 -13.36 7.48 12.57
N TRP A 248 -12.28 8.24 12.71
CA TRP A 248 -12.26 9.65 12.35
C TRP A 248 -12.15 9.80 10.84
N PRO A 249 -12.92 10.71 10.23
CA PRO A 249 -12.85 10.95 8.80
C PRO A 249 -11.45 11.43 8.41
N PHE A 250 -11.05 11.13 7.18
CA PHE A 250 -9.92 11.78 6.51
C PHE A 250 -10.49 12.72 5.44
N PRO A 251 -10.87 13.96 5.80
CA PRO A 251 -11.46 14.87 4.83
C PRO A 251 -10.40 15.28 3.80
N PRO A 252 -10.84 15.63 2.57
CA PRO A 252 -9.92 15.95 1.48
C PRO A 252 -8.97 17.08 1.83
N ASN A 253 -7.82 17.11 1.16
CA ASN A 253 -6.88 18.22 1.30
C ASN A 253 -7.58 19.53 0.88
N PRO A 254 -7.62 20.56 1.74
CA PRO A 254 -8.23 21.82 1.40
C PRO A 254 -7.43 22.54 0.30
N ASP A 255 -8.18 23.22 -0.57
CA ASP A 255 -7.64 24.15 -1.56
C ASP A 255 -7.60 25.58 -0.98
N LEU A 256 -6.82 26.44 -1.63
CA LEU A 256 -6.82 27.87 -1.35
C LEU A 256 -7.81 28.58 -2.29
N PRO A 257 -8.43 29.69 -1.84
CA PRO A 257 -9.40 30.43 -2.65
C PRO A 257 -8.78 31.07 -3.90
N GLY A 258 -7.46 31.19 -3.94
CA GLY A 258 -6.69 31.71 -5.06
C GLY A 258 -5.20 31.76 -4.73
N PRO A 259 -4.40 32.40 -5.61
CA PRO A 259 -2.98 32.61 -5.35
C PRO A 259 -2.75 33.36 -4.04
N LEU A 260 -1.66 33.06 -3.34
CA LEU A 260 -1.31 33.73 -2.09
C LEU A 260 -1.08 35.23 -2.31
N PRO A 261 -1.77 36.11 -1.58
CA PRO A 261 -1.50 37.54 -1.60
C PRO A 261 -0.03 37.85 -1.22
N SER A 262 0.53 38.96 -1.73
CA SER A 262 1.96 39.27 -1.60
C SER A 262 2.38 39.61 -0.16
N ASN A 263 1.49 40.28 0.60
CA ASN A 263 1.58 40.51 2.05
C ASN A 263 1.59 39.19 2.85
N VAL A 264 0.72 38.25 2.50
CA VAL A 264 0.64 36.92 3.14
C VAL A 264 1.89 36.08 2.82
N SER A 265 2.32 36.08 1.56
CA SER A 265 3.55 35.41 1.11
C SER A 265 4.80 35.97 1.80
N GLY A 266 4.82 37.29 2.04
CA GLY A 266 5.87 37.96 2.79
C GLY A 266 5.92 37.54 4.25
N ALA A 267 4.77 37.47 4.94
CA ALA A 267 4.68 37.00 6.32
C ALA A 267 5.09 35.52 6.48
N LEU A 268 4.85 34.69 5.47
CA LEU A 268 5.26 33.28 5.43
C LEU A 268 6.74 33.09 5.06
N GLY A 269 7.48 34.16 4.78
CA GLY A 269 8.90 34.08 4.39
C GLY A 269 9.14 33.43 3.02
N LEU A 270 8.09 33.31 2.19
CA LEU A 270 8.15 32.72 0.85
C LEU A 270 8.76 33.66 -0.20
N ASN A 271 8.95 34.93 0.16
CA ASN A 271 9.67 35.91 -0.66
C ASN A 271 11.19 35.81 -0.46
N ARG A 272 11.82 34.73 -0.94
CA ARG A 272 13.28 34.66 -1.16
C ARG A 272 13.56 34.75 -2.66
N LEU A 273 13.83 35.95 -3.13
CA LEU A 273 14.28 36.19 -4.51
C LEU A 273 15.72 35.69 -4.68
N LEU A 274 15.95 34.86 -5.70
CA LEU A 274 17.28 34.65 -6.30
C LEU A 274 17.81 35.99 -6.87
N PRO A 275 19.14 36.20 -6.97
CA PRO A 275 19.70 37.45 -7.48
C PRO A 275 19.28 37.67 -8.93
N ALA A 276 18.70 38.84 -9.19
CA ALA A 276 18.11 39.22 -10.47
C ALA A 276 19.15 39.33 -11.59
N LYS A 277 18.83 38.77 -12.76
CA LYS A 277 19.29 39.31 -14.04
C LYS A 277 18.40 40.51 -14.38
N GLU A 278 19.04 41.64 -14.62
CA GLU A 278 18.43 42.85 -15.14
C GLU A 278 17.67 42.56 -16.43
N ASP A 279 16.40 42.94 -16.50
CA ASP A 279 15.85 43.46 -17.75
C ASP A 279 14.84 44.58 -17.46
N THR A 280 14.83 45.50 -18.40
CA THR A 280 14.44 46.90 -18.27
C THR A 280 12.95 47.12 -18.57
N GLY A 281 12.30 47.89 -17.69
CA GLY A 281 11.31 48.90 -18.03
C GLY A 281 10.02 48.49 -18.77
N ARG A 282 8.91 48.40 -18.01
CA ARG A 282 7.63 48.97 -18.46
C ARG A 282 6.69 49.28 -17.29
N LYS A 283 6.28 50.55 -17.18
CA LYS A 283 5.28 51.05 -16.22
C LYS A 283 3.86 50.52 -16.54
N PRO A 284 3.00 50.31 -15.53
CA PRO A 284 1.57 50.04 -15.73
C PRO A 284 0.76 51.35 -15.76
N PRO A 285 -0.42 51.39 -16.42
CA PRO A 285 -1.43 52.41 -16.17
C PRO A 285 -2.56 51.91 -15.25
N ASP A 286 -3.20 52.90 -14.65
CA ASP A 286 -4.17 52.88 -13.56
C ASP A 286 -5.48 52.09 -13.75
N ALA A 287 -6.08 51.81 -12.60
CA ALA A 287 -7.42 51.30 -12.39
C ALA A 287 -8.54 52.26 -12.86
N SER A 288 -9.65 51.69 -13.36
CA SER A 288 -11.01 51.98 -12.87
C SER A 288 -12.10 51.28 -13.68
N ALA A 289 -13.25 51.15 -13.01
CA ALA A 289 -14.62 51.02 -13.51
C ALA A 289 -15.14 49.59 -13.75
N GLY A 290 -16.19 49.26 -12.98
CA GLY A 290 -16.90 48.00 -13.03
C GLY A 290 -17.86 47.87 -14.20
N ALA A 291 -18.33 46.64 -14.41
CA ALA A 291 -19.58 46.38 -15.09
C ALA A 291 -20.17 45.07 -14.56
N ARG A 292 -21.43 45.17 -14.14
CA ARG A 292 -22.31 44.09 -13.72
C ARG A 292 -22.60 43.18 -14.91
N HIS A 293 -22.50 41.87 -14.74
CA HIS A 293 -23.32 40.93 -15.51
C HIS A 293 -23.86 39.82 -14.60
N SER A 294 -25.17 39.90 -14.40
CA SER A 294 -26.07 38.91 -13.84
C SER A 294 -26.10 37.63 -14.69
N SER A 295 -26.21 36.47 -14.03
CA SER A 295 -26.76 35.24 -14.61
C SER A 295 -27.64 34.55 -13.57
N PRO A 296 -28.69 33.83 -14.00
CA PRO A 296 -29.95 33.72 -13.27
C PRO A 296 -29.95 32.64 -12.19
N ALA A 297 -30.80 32.85 -11.19
CA ALA A 297 -31.09 31.92 -10.11
C ALA A 297 -31.86 30.68 -10.60
N THR A 298 -31.43 29.51 -10.15
CA THR A 298 -32.15 28.23 -10.26
C THR A 298 -32.66 27.85 -8.86
N PRO A 299 -33.94 27.46 -8.68
CA PRO A 299 -34.53 27.18 -7.35
C PRO A 299 -34.11 25.79 -6.82
N PRO A 300 -34.31 25.50 -5.51
CA PRO A 300 -33.88 24.23 -4.90
C PRO A 300 -34.80 23.07 -5.32
N PRO A 301 -34.29 21.83 -5.42
CA PRO A 301 -35.14 20.68 -5.73
C PRO A 301 -35.90 20.21 -4.49
N SER A 302 -37.23 20.08 -4.65
CA SER A 302 -38.15 19.42 -3.73
C SER A 302 -38.32 17.93 -4.07
N ALA A 303 -38.23 17.07 -3.05
CA ALA A 303 -39.04 15.87 -2.80
C ALA A 303 -39.51 14.92 -3.94
N GLU A 304 -38.69 14.61 -4.95
CA GLU A 304 -38.99 13.56 -5.96
C GLU A 304 -37.85 12.53 -6.12
N SER A 305 -37.29 11.98 -5.03
CA SER A 305 -36.24 10.92 -5.13
C SER A 305 -36.58 9.60 -4.45
N LEU A 306 -37.77 9.43 -3.89
CA LEU A 306 -38.13 8.20 -3.16
C LEU A 306 -38.97 7.22 -3.99
N THR A 307 -39.63 7.68 -5.06
CA THR A 307 -40.43 6.81 -5.95
C THR A 307 -39.58 6.11 -7.00
N ASP A 308 -38.49 6.72 -7.47
CA ASP A 308 -37.62 6.14 -8.51
C ASP A 308 -36.70 5.02 -7.97
N ILE A 309 -36.30 5.13 -6.71
CA ILE A 309 -35.49 4.10 -6.03
C ILE A 309 -36.33 2.84 -5.76
N GLN A 310 -37.61 3.00 -5.39
CA GLN A 310 -38.51 1.87 -5.15
C GLN A 310 -38.82 1.11 -6.46
N ALA A 311 -38.96 1.83 -7.58
CA ALA A 311 -39.19 1.23 -8.89
C ALA A 311 -37.96 0.46 -9.44
N GLU A 312 -36.74 0.90 -9.11
CA GLU A 312 -35.51 0.14 -9.44
C GLU A 312 -35.33 -1.11 -8.56
N LEU A 313 -35.67 -1.02 -7.28
CA LEU A 313 -35.63 -2.16 -6.35
C LEU A 313 -36.64 -3.25 -6.73
N ASP A 314 -37.84 -2.87 -7.18
CA ASP A 314 -38.86 -3.83 -7.64
C ASP A 314 -38.46 -4.51 -8.97
N ARG A 315 -37.74 -3.79 -9.86
CA ARG A 315 -37.15 -4.37 -11.09
C ARG A 315 -36.01 -5.35 -10.79
N LEU A 316 -35.22 -5.09 -9.74
CA LEU A 316 -34.18 -6.00 -9.23
C LEU A 316 -34.79 -7.25 -8.58
N ALA A 317 -35.87 -7.10 -7.82
CA ALA A 317 -36.59 -8.21 -7.19
C ALA A 317 -37.25 -9.15 -8.22
N ALA A 318 -37.74 -8.61 -9.35
CA ALA A 318 -38.30 -9.40 -10.45
C ALA A 318 -37.23 -10.22 -11.22
N ARG A 319 -36.00 -9.71 -11.31
CA ARG A 319 -34.86 -10.38 -11.98
C ARG A 319 -34.29 -11.56 -11.20
N ILE A 320 -34.45 -11.58 -9.88
CA ILE A 320 -33.94 -12.66 -9.01
C ILE A 320 -34.88 -13.89 -9.01
N ARG A 321 -36.14 -13.76 -9.46
CA ARG A 321 -37.15 -14.84 -9.37
C ARG A 321 -37.42 -15.64 -10.64
N SER A 322 -36.62 -15.53 -11.70
CA SER A 322 -36.83 -16.33 -12.92
C SER A 322 -35.64 -17.23 -13.26
N PRO A 323 -35.71 -18.55 -13.00
CA PRO A 323 -34.73 -19.49 -13.50
C PRO A 323 -35.18 -19.99 -14.88
N LYS A 324 -34.55 -19.49 -15.95
CA LYS A 324 -34.48 -20.21 -17.22
C LYS A 324 -33.31 -19.73 -18.07
N ALA A 325 -32.44 -20.68 -18.39
CA ALA A 325 -31.27 -20.53 -19.23
C ALA A 325 -31.63 -19.99 -20.62
N SER A 326 -30.86 -19.02 -21.10
CA SER A 326 -30.81 -18.62 -22.50
C SER A 326 -29.36 -18.62 -22.97
N ASN A 327 -29.08 -19.36 -24.04
CA ASN A 327 -27.79 -19.53 -24.69
C ASN A 327 -26.96 -18.23 -24.80
N PRO A 328 -25.64 -18.25 -24.53
CA PRO A 328 -24.80 -17.08 -24.72
C PRO A 328 -24.53 -16.85 -26.22
N GLN A 329 -24.97 -15.70 -26.73
CA GLN A 329 -24.40 -15.13 -27.95
C GLN A 329 -22.94 -14.71 -27.69
N PRO A 330 -22.05 -14.75 -28.71
CA PRO A 330 -20.66 -14.35 -28.54
C PRO A 330 -20.57 -12.82 -28.36
N LEU A 331 -20.17 -12.37 -27.18
CA LEU A 331 -19.78 -10.98 -26.95
C LEU A 331 -18.49 -10.67 -27.72
N ILE A 332 -18.49 -9.58 -28.48
CA ILE A 332 -17.28 -8.97 -29.05
C ILE A 332 -16.45 -8.42 -27.87
N PRO A 333 -15.15 -8.79 -27.72
CA PRO A 333 -14.31 -8.28 -26.63
C PRO A 333 -14.06 -6.78 -26.77
N ASN A 334 -14.00 -6.06 -25.65
CA ASN A 334 -13.58 -4.67 -25.61
C ASN A 334 -12.09 -4.53 -26.00
N PRO A 335 -11.70 -3.44 -26.69
CA PRO A 335 -10.30 -3.14 -26.99
C PRO A 335 -9.44 -3.00 -25.71
N SER A 336 -8.17 -3.45 -25.77
CA SER A 336 -7.26 -3.47 -24.62
C SER A 336 -5.88 -2.90 -24.96
N THR A 337 -5.28 -2.18 -24.01
CA THR A 337 -4.08 -1.35 -24.24
C THR A 337 -2.90 -1.80 -23.38
N HIS A 338 -1.72 -1.91 -24.00
CA HIS A 338 -0.43 -2.14 -23.36
C HIS A 338 0.30 -0.80 -23.19
N LEU A 339 0.76 -0.53 -21.97
CA LEU A 339 1.38 0.74 -21.61
C LEU A 339 2.88 0.56 -21.40
N LEU A 340 3.70 1.33 -22.11
CA LEU A 340 5.13 1.47 -21.83
C LEU A 340 5.29 2.72 -20.95
N LEU A 341 5.45 2.52 -19.65
CA LEU A 341 5.45 3.56 -18.62
C LEU A 341 6.87 4.00 -18.28
N THR A 342 7.16 5.30 -18.34
CA THR A 342 8.47 5.85 -17.92
C THR A 342 8.37 7.32 -17.50
N SER A 343 9.47 7.92 -17.03
CA SER A 343 9.59 9.36 -16.75
C SER A 343 10.57 9.99 -17.72
N LYS A 344 10.11 10.99 -18.47
CA LYS A 344 10.96 11.71 -19.43
C LYS A 344 12.00 12.56 -18.71
N THR A 345 11.61 13.23 -17.63
CA THR A 345 12.49 14.13 -16.86
C THR A 345 13.58 13.33 -16.16
N ARG A 346 13.24 12.22 -15.50
CA ARG A 346 14.24 11.40 -14.79
C ARG A 346 15.18 10.68 -15.74
N LEU A 347 14.70 10.24 -16.91
CA LEU A 347 15.58 9.73 -17.96
C LEU A 347 16.58 10.81 -18.43
N ILE A 348 16.13 12.07 -18.61
CA ILE A 348 17.01 13.18 -19.03
C ILE A 348 18.04 13.50 -17.94
N GLN A 349 17.60 13.53 -16.68
CA GLN A 349 18.49 13.75 -15.53
C GLN A 349 19.57 12.66 -15.43
N LYS A 350 19.21 11.40 -15.70
CA LYS A 350 20.13 10.26 -15.59
C LYS A 350 21.09 10.12 -16.77
N TYR A 351 20.59 10.27 -17.99
CA TYR A 351 21.34 9.91 -19.22
C TYR A 351 21.70 11.11 -20.12
N GLY A 352 21.13 12.29 -19.87
CA GLY A 352 21.25 13.45 -20.74
C GLY A 352 20.27 13.43 -21.92
N ALA A 353 20.02 14.61 -22.50
CA ALA A 353 18.99 14.79 -23.52
C ALA A 353 19.24 13.99 -24.81
N ASP A 354 20.49 13.87 -25.25
CA ASP A 354 20.85 13.17 -26.49
C ASP A 354 20.57 11.67 -26.41
N ALA A 355 20.96 11.03 -25.29
CA ALA A 355 20.68 9.63 -25.06
C ALA A 355 19.18 9.35 -24.93
N VAL A 356 18.43 10.27 -24.29
CA VAL A 356 16.97 10.14 -24.18
C VAL A 356 16.28 10.26 -25.53
N ALA A 357 16.78 11.10 -26.45
CA ALA A 357 16.23 11.16 -27.80
C ALA A 357 16.30 9.78 -28.50
N GLU A 358 17.39 9.03 -28.31
CA GLU A 358 17.52 7.66 -28.82
C GLU A 358 16.57 6.69 -28.10
N ILE A 359 16.45 6.79 -26.77
CA ILE A 359 15.51 5.97 -25.98
C ILE A 359 14.07 6.18 -26.46
N VAL A 360 13.64 7.43 -26.67
CA VAL A 360 12.28 7.76 -27.15
C VAL A 360 11.99 7.11 -28.50
N VAL A 361 12.96 7.12 -29.43
CA VAL A 361 12.82 6.45 -30.72
C VAL A 361 12.62 4.95 -30.53
N GLN A 362 13.48 4.29 -29.73
CA GLN A 362 13.36 2.85 -29.49
C GLN A 362 12.08 2.48 -28.73
N LEU A 363 11.58 3.33 -27.83
CA LEU A 363 10.30 3.10 -27.15
C LEU A 363 9.12 3.13 -28.12
N SER A 364 9.15 4.03 -29.11
CA SER A 364 8.15 4.02 -30.19
C SER A 364 8.22 2.74 -31.02
N GLU A 365 9.44 2.30 -31.38
CA GLU A 365 9.64 1.04 -32.11
C GLU A 365 9.18 -0.19 -31.30
N LEU A 366 9.41 -0.18 -29.98
CA LEU A 366 8.95 -1.23 -29.08
C LEU A 366 7.43 -1.24 -28.98
N ALA A 367 6.77 -0.09 -28.87
CA ALA A 367 5.31 -0.01 -28.90
C ALA A 367 4.75 -0.60 -30.20
N ASP A 368 5.34 -0.25 -31.36
CA ASP A 368 4.93 -0.79 -32.65
C ASP A 368 5.13 -2.31 -32.76
N ALA A 369 6.28 -2.82 -32.30
CA ALA A 369 6.59 -4.24 -32.32
C ALA A 369 5.66 -5.03 -31.38
N SER A 370 5.35 -4.47 -30.20
CA SER A 370 4.43 -5.03 -29.21
C SER A 370 3.01 -5.09 -29.75
N ALA A 371 2.54 -4.02 -30.39
CA ALA A 371 1.21 -3.98 -30.99
C ALA A 371 1.07 -5.00 -32.14
N GLN A 372 2.09 -5.11 -32.99
CA GLN A 372 2.09 -6.05 -34.11
C GLN A 372 2.11 -7.52 -33.66
N SER A 373 2.82 -7.83 -32.58
CA SER A 373 2.96 -9.21 -32.09
C SER A 373 1.78 -9.64 -31.23
N SER A 374 1.26 -8.77 -30.37
CA SER A 374 0.17 -9.06 -29.43
C SER A 374 -1.22 -8.88 -30.02
N GLY A 375 -1.39 -7.99 -31.01
CA GLY A 375 -2.70 -7.56 -31.52
C GLY A 375 -3.43 -6.58 -30.60
N CYS A 376 -2.79 -6.09 -29.54
CA CYS A 376 -3.29 -5.07 -28.63
C CYS A 376 -2.74 -3.70 -29.01
N ALA A 377 -3.47 -2.60 -28.71
CA ALA A 377 -2.88 -1.27 -28.83
C ALA A 377 -1.69 -1.15 -27.87
N SER A 378 -0.61 -0.48 -28.26
CA SER A 378 0.55 -0.25 -27.39
C SER A 378 0.92 1.22 -27.43
N VAL A 379 1.06 1.84 -26.26
CA VAL A 379 1.26 3.28 -26.12
C VAL A 379 2.39 3.57 -25.14
N VAL A 380 3.25 4.53 -25.49
CA VAL A 380 4.27 5.06 -24.58
C VAL A 380 3.63 6.17 -23.73
N LEU A 381 3.70 6.00 -22.40
CA LEU A 381 3.19 6.93 -21.42
C LEU A 381 4.35 7.49 -20.58
N TYR A 382 4.54 8.80 -20.66
CA TYR A 382 5.48 9.52 -19.81
C TYR A 382 4.71 10.15 -18.64
N VAL A 383 5.00 9.71 -17.41
CA VAL A 383 4.23 10.10 -16.21
C VAL A 383 4.28 11.59 -15.90
N ASP A 384 5.29 12.28 -16.41
CA ASP A 384 5.65 13.65 -16.14
C ASP A 384 5.57 14.56 -17.38
N ASP A 385 5.11 14.05 -18.53
CA ASP A 385 5.01 14.80 -19.79
C ASP A 385 3.55 15.09 -20.14
N ARG A 386 3.25 16.38 -20.32
CA ARG A 386 1.89 16.85 -20.58
C ARG A 386 1.34 16.36 -21.92
N ASP A 387 2.18 16.24 -22.95
CA ASP A 387 1.72 15.86 -24.29
C ASP A 387 1.32 14.39 -24.35
N SER A 388 2.06 13.53 -23.63
CA SER A 388 1.74 12.11 -23.46
C SER A 388 0.39 11.89 -22.74
N LEU A 389 0.05 12.75 -21.78
CA LEU A 389 -1.13 12.62 -20.92
C LEU A 389 -2.39 13.32 -21.45
N ARG A 390 -2.23 14.32 -22.32
CA ARG A 390 -3.32 15.11 -22.90
C ARG A 390 -4.42 14.28 -23.58
N PRO A 391 -4.15 13.19 -24.33
CA PRO A 391 -5.21 12.38 -24.96
C PRO A 391 -6.18 11.72 -23.96
N TYR A 392 -5.77 11.61 -22.70
CA TYR A 392 -6.55 11.01 -21.61
C TYR A 392 -7.13 12.07 -20.65
N GLY A 393 -6.84 13.36 -20.86
CA GLY A 393 -7.29 14.44 -19.98
C GLY A 393 -6.57 14.45 -18.61
N LEU A 394 -5.40 13.82 -18.51
CA LEU A 394 -4.66 13.66 -17.25
C LEU A 394 -3.59 14.75 -17.07
N ARG A 395 -3.16 14.94 -15.82
CA ARG A 395 -2.06 15.86 -15.45
C ARG A 395 -0.79 15.07 -15.12
N PRO A 396 0.40 15.65 -15.38
CA PRO A 396 1.67 15.07 -14.94
C PRO A 396 1.68 14.76 -13.43
N ALA A 397 2.21 13.59 -13.08
CA ALA A 397 2.50 13.19 -11.70
C ALA A 397 3.95 13.55 -11.34
N ASN A 398 4.25 13.68 -10.05
CA ASN A 398 5.64 13.73 -9.60
C ASN A 398 6.33 12.38 -9.87
N PRO A 399 7.35 12.31 -10.75
CA PRO A 399 8.01 11.06 -11.11
C PRO A 399 8.87 10.46 -9.97
N GLU A 400 9.06 11.19 -8.86
CA GLU A 400 9.71 10.69 -7.64
C GLU A 400 8.73 10.01 -6.68
N ASN A 401 7.43 10.25 -6.84
CA ASN A 401 6.40 9.75 -5.93
C ASN A 401 5.64 8.56 -6.54
N ALA A 402 5.97 7.35 -6.06
CA ALA A 402 5.32 6.11 -6.51
C ALA A 402 3.78 6.16 -6.38
N TRP A 403 3.26 6.77 -5.32
CA TRP A 403 1.81 6.87 -5.09
C TRP A 403 1.12 7.78 -6.10
N GLU A 404 1.73 8.90 -6.50
CA GLU A 404 1.16 9.76 -7.54
C GLU A 404 1.14 9.05 -8.90
N ILE A 405 2.17 8.26 -9.22
CA ILE A 405 2.20 7.44 -10.44
C ILE A 405 1.12 6.34 -10.38
N LYS A 406 0.89 5.70 -9.22
CA LYS A 406 -0.22 4.76 -9.04
C LYS A 406 -1.58 5.44 -9.28
N LEU A 407 -1.80 6.61 -8.68
CA LEU A 407 -3.05 7.37 -8.86
C LEU A 407 -3.25 7.78 -10.32
N LEU A 408 -2.18 8.16 -11.02
CA LEU A 408 -2.21 8.43 -12.45
C LEU A 408 -2.66 7.20 -13.26
N LEU A 409 -2.16 6.00 -12.94
CA LEU A 409 -2.58 4.75 -13.60
C LEU A 409 -4.04 4.38 -13.29
N ARG A 410 -4.51 4.64 -12.06
CA ARG A 410 -5.93 4.49 -11.68
C ARG A 410 -6.81 5.40 -12.53
N ASP A 411 -6.44 6.68 -12.64
CA ASP A 411 -7.21 7.68 -13.38
C ASP A 411 -7.14 7.40 -14.89
N LEU A 412 -6.01 6.91 -15.40
CA LEU A 412 -5.88 6.42 -16.77
C LEU A 412 -6.78 5.21 -17.04
N SER A 413 -6.85 4.25 -16.12
CA SER A 413 -7.75 3.10 -16.24
C SER A 413 -9.21 3.57 -16.33
N ALA A 414 -9.62 4.53 -15.50
CA ALA A 414 -10.95 5.12 -15.57
C ALA A 414 -11.21 5.86 -16.89
N ALA A 415 -10.23 6.63 -17.37
CA ALA A 415 -10.33 7.33 -18.65
C ALA A 415 -10.44 6.37 -19.84
N LEU A 416 -9.65 5.29 -19.87
CA LEU A 416 -9.76 4.23 -20.89
C LEU A 416 -11.11 3.53 -20.82
N LYS A 417 -11.58 3.20 -19.62
CA LYS A 417 -12.88 2.55 -19.40
C LYS A 417 -14.04 3.37 -19.93
N SER A 418 -13.99 4.71 -19.79
CA SER A 418 -14.99 5.62 -20.36
C SER A 418 -15.06 5.58 -21.90
N LYS A 419 -13.97 5.15 -22.56
CA LYS A 419 -13.87 4.97 -24.01
C LYS A 419 -14.15 3.53 -24.46
N GLY A 420 -14.54 2.65 -23.53
CA GLY A 420 -14.73 1.22 -23.80
C GLY A 420 -13.42 0.42 -23.90
N GLU A 421 -12.30 1.00 -23.46
CA GLU A 421 -10.98 0.36 -23.44
C GLU A 421 -10.58 -0.07 -22.02
N THR A 422 -9.61 -0.98 -21.91
CA THR A 422 -9.04 -1.39 -20.61
C THR A 422 -7.52 -1.52 -20.68
N ILE A 423 -6.84 -1.36 -19.54
CA ILE A 423 -5.42 -1.67 -19.44
C ILE A 423 -5.25 -3.21 -19.47
N ASN A 424 -4.47 -3.70 -20.44
CA ASN A 424 -4.10 -5.11 -20.54
C ASN A 424 -2.84 -5.40 -19.72
N SER A 425 -1.83 -4.55 -19.88
CA SER A 425 -0.56 -4.69 -19.19
C SER A 425 0.25 -3.40 -19.14
N VAL A 426 1.15 -3.32 -18.17
CA VAL A 426 2.08 -2.21 -17.97
C VAL A 426 3.52 -2.74 -18.04
N LEU A 427 4.35 -2.14 -18.87
CA LEU A 427 5.79 -2.32 -18.89
C LEU A 427 6.44 -1.04 -18.36
N ILE A 428 7.05 -1.11 -17.19
CA ILE A 428 7.86 -0.01 -16.65
C ILE A 428 9.21 -0.02 -17.36
N VAL A 429 9.65 1.12 -17.88
CA VAL A 429 10.98 1.26 -18.50
C VAL A 429 11.86 2.15 -17.64
N GLY A 430 12.92 1.57 -17.10
CA GLY A 430 13.86 2.21 -16.20
C GLY A 430 14.01 1.50 -14.86
N GLY A 431 15.08 1.85 -14.14
CA GLY A 431 15.32 1.40 -12.77
C GLY A 431 14.42 2.11 -11.75
N ASP A 432 14.66 1.81 -10.48
CA ASP A 432 14.02 2.47 -9.33
C ASP A 432 14.25 3.99 -9.30
N ASP A 433 15.36 4.43 -9.87
CA ASP A 433 15.74 5.83 -10.01
C ASP A 433 15.07 6.56 -11.19
N VAL A 434 14.24 5.88 -11.97
CA VAL A 434 13.42 6.47 -13.05
C VAL A 434 11.93 6.34 -12.73
N ILE A 435 11.48 5.13 -12.41
CA ILE A 435 10.14 4.89 -11.86
C ILE A 435 10.35 4.09 -10.56
N PRO A 436 10.09 4.70 -9.40
CA PRO A 436 10.42 4.09 -8.11
C PRO A 436 9.56 2.85 -7.87
N PHE A 437 10.09 1.86 -7.17
CA PHE A 437 9.26 0.82 -6.57
C PHE A 437 8.37 1.45 -5.48
N HIS A 438 7.21 0.86 -5.24
CA HIS A 438 6.53 1.09 -3.98
C HIS A 438 7.32 0.41 -2.86
N ARG A 439 7.64 1.17 -1.81
CA ARG A 439 8.17 0.62 -0.57
C ARG A 439 7.01 0.14 0.30
N LEU A 440 6.72 -1.16 0.24
CA LEU A 440 5.64 -1.77 1.00
C LEU A 440 6.13 -2.24 2.36
N PRO A 441 5.26 -2.28 3.38
CA PRO A 441 5.64 -2.81 4.68
C PRO A 441 5.99 -4.30 4.59
N ASN A 442 7.00 -4.73 5.35
CA ASN A 442 7.33 -6.14 5.45
C ASN A 442 6.31 -6.85 6.37
N PRO A 443 5.55 -7.84 5.87
CA PRO A 443 4.55 -8.52 6.69
C PRO A 443 5.15 -9.53 7.68
N ILE A 444 6.47 -9.75 7.61
CA ILE A 444 7.21 -10.68 8.45
C ILE A 444 8.23 -9.89 9.29
N ASP A 445 8.49 -10.36 10.51
CA ASP A 445 9.64 -9.90 11.30
C ASP A 445 10.88 -10.71 10.89
N ASP A 446 11.60 -10.20 9.89
CA ASP A 446 12.92 -10.69 9.47
C ASP A 446 13.85 -9.49 9.18
N ALA A 447 15.01 -9.72 8.57
CA ALA A 447 16.02 -8.66 8.37
C ALA A 447 15.55 -7.51 7.45
N ASP A 448 14.46 -7.68 6.69
CA ASP A 448 14.02 -6.65 5.75
C ASP A 448 13.14 -5.59 6.43
N GLY A 449 13.46 -4.30 6.26
CA GLY A 449 12.60 -3.21 6.76
C GLY A 449 11.37 -2.94 5.89
N GLU A 450 11.52 -3.08 4.57
CA GLU A 450 10.48 -2.80 3.57
C GLU A 450 10.64 -3.72 2.35
N VAL A 451 9.59 -3.83 1.54
CA VAL A 451 9.54 -4.66 0.33
C VAL A 451 9.30 -3.77 -0.91
N PRO A 452 10.34 -3.53 -1.73
CA PRO A 452 10.18 -2.93 -3.05
C PRO A 452 9.26 -3.77 -3.93
N SER A 453 8.20 -3.16 -4.48
CA SER A 453 7.22 -3.84 -5.32
C SER A 453 6.67 -2.97 -6.45
N ASP A 454 6.43 -3.60 -7.60
CA ASP A 454 5.69 -3.01 -8.71
C ASP A 454 4.18 -3.30 -8.65
N ASN A 455 3.73 -4.22 -7.78
CA ASN A 455 2.32 -4.63 -7.73
C ASN A 455 1.32 -3.45 -7.63
N PRO A 456 1.58 -2.39 -6.83
CA PRO A 456 0.61 -1.30 -6.71
C PRO A 456 0.38 -0.54 -8.02
N TYR A 457 1.34 -0.53 -8.95
CA TYR A 457 1.13 0.02 -10.31
C TYR A 457 0.19 -0.82 -11.16
N ALA A 458 -0.18 -2.01 -10.69
CA ALA A 458 -1.13 -2.91 -11.34
C ALA A 458 -2.37 -3.22 -10.51
N ALA A 459 -2.58 -2.49 -9.41
CA ALA A 459 -3.77 -2.57 -8.58
C ALA A 459 -4.38 -1.15 -8.43
N PRO A 460 -5.49 -0.84 -9.10
CA PRO A 460 -6.11 0.48 -9.00
C PRO A 460 -6.79 0.73 -7.65
N ASP A 461 -7.11 -0.32 -6.91
CA ASP A 461 -7.68 -0.28 -5.57
C ASP A 461 -6.60 -0.40 -4.48
N GLU A 462 -7.04 -0.60 -3.24
CA GLU A 462 -6.16 -0.80 -2.09
C GLU A 462 -5.49 -2.20 -2.08
N ASN A 463 -6.06 -3.20 -2.76
CA ASN A 463 -5.57 -4.57 -2.71
C ASN A 463 -4.40 -4.80 -3.69
N PHE A 464 -3.19 -4.43 -3.27
CA PHE A 464 -1.97 -4.65 -4.06
C PHE A 464 -1.43 -6.10 -4.00
N PHE A 465 -2.08 -7.03 -3.30
CA PHE A 465 -1.63 -8.43 -3.31
C PHE A 465 -1.91 -9.11 -4.66
N ILE A 466 -3.02 -8.75 -5.31
CA ILE A 466 -3.48 -9.34 -6.56
C ILE A 466 -3.57 -8.26 -7.64
N PRO A 467 -2.63 -8.23 -8.60
CA PRO A 467 -2.71 -7.29 -9.71
C PRO A 467 -3.94 -7.54 -10.61
N GLU A 468 -4.58 -6.45 -11.05
CA GLU A 468 -5.71 -6.48 -11.99
C GLU A 468 -5.25 -6.73 -13.43
N TRP A 469 -4.12 -6.14 -13.81
CA TRP A 469 -3.45 -6.32 -15.11
C TRP A 469 -2.03 -6.84 -14.95
N ALA A 470 -1.46 -7.36 -16.05
CA ALA A 470 -0.11 -7.88 -16.05
C ALA A 470 0.92 -6.74 -15.97
N ILE A 471 2.00 -6.93 -15.22
CA ILE A 471 3.06 -5.94 -15.06
C ILE A 471 4.43 -6.56 -15.20
N GLY A 472 5.35 -5.81 -15.81
CA GLY A 472 6.76 -6.12 -15.86
C GLY A 472 7.59 -4.84 -15.93
N ARG A 473 8.91 -4.97 -15.76
CA ARG A 473 9.86 -3.85 -15.77
C ARG A 473 11.06 -4.18 -16.65
N LEU A 474 11.56 -3.22 -17.42
CA LEU A 474 12.89 -3.25 -18.04
C LEU A 474 13.84 -2.47 -17.13
N PRO A 475 14.50 -3.12 -16.16
CA PRO A 475 15.32 -2.42 -15.19
C PRO A 475 16.62 -1.96 -15.86
N ALA A 476 16.93 -0.68 -15.72
CA ALA A 476 18.26 -0.19 -16.03
C ALA A 476 19.19 -0.46 -14.84
N PRO A 477 20.45 -0.88 -15.07
CA PRO A 477 21.43 -0.99 -13.98
C PRO A 477 21.73 0.39 -13.38
N ALA A 478 22.36 0.38 -12.21
CA ALA A 478 22.93 1.58 -11.61
C ALA A 478 23.99 2.22 -12.53
N GLY A 479 24.12 3.54 -12.44
CA GLY A 479 25.03 4.34 -13.28
C GLY A 479 24.31 5.14 -14.37
N ASN A 480 25.08 5.98 -15.07
CA ASN A 480 24.55 7.01 -15.98
C ASN A 480 24.72 6.65 -17.47
N GLU A 481 25.00 5.39 -17.79
CA GLU A 481 25.15 4.94 -19.17
C GLU A 481 23.84 4.36 -19.72
N ALA A 482 23.29 4.99 -20.77
CA ALA A 482 22.07 4.53 -21.42
C ALA A 482 22.25 3.21 -22.21
N SER A 483 23.49 2.80 -22.47
CA SER A 483 23.81 1.68 -23.37
C SER A 483 23.15 0.36 -22.94
N ALA A 484 23.09 0.08 -21.64
CA ALA A 484 22.47 -1.12 -21.10
C ALA A 484 20.95 -1.12 -21.33
N LEU A 485 20.28 0.01 -21.07
CA LEU A 485 18.84 0.15 -21.28
C LEU A 485 18.48 0.07 -22.78
N LEU A 486 19.23 0.73 -23.64
CA LEU A 486 19.06 0.65 -25.10
C LEU A 486 19.24 -0.78 -25.62
N ARG A 487 20.25 -1.52 -25.13
CA ARG A 487 20.42 -2.95 -25.48
C ARG A 487 19.21 -3.78 -25.03
N LEU A 488 18.70 -3.54 -23.83
CA LEU A 488 17.54 -4.26 -23.29
C LEU A 488 16.27 -3.98 -24.09
N ILE A 489 16.00 -2.72 -24.44
CA ILE A 489 14.87 -2.33 -25.30
C ILE A 489 15.02 -2.97 -26.68
N GLY A 490 16.20 -2.85 -27.32
CA GLY A 490 16.49 -3.46 -28.62
C GLY A 490 16.32 -4.99 -28.63
N ALA A 491 16.75 -5.68 -27.58
CA ALA A 491 16.55 -7.12 -27.42
C ALA A 491 15.06 -7.48 -27.31
N THR A 492 14.28 -6.65 -26.60
CA THR A 492 12.82 -6.81 -26.45
C THR A 492 12.09 -6.59 -27.77
N ILE A 493 12.46 -5.56 -28.54
CA ILE A 493 11.97 -5.31 -29.91
C ILE A 493 12.20 -6.54 -30.79
N ALA A 494 13.44 -7.06 -30.80
CA ALA A 494 13.80 -8.23 -31.58
C ALA A 494 13.00 -9.48 -31.18
N ALA A 495 12.65 -9.62 -29.89
CA ALA A 495 11.82 -10.72 -29.41
C ALA A 495 10.37 -10.62 -29.92
N HIS A 496 9.75 -9.43 -29.87
CA HIS A 496 8.41 -9.21 -30.43
C HIS A 496 8.35 -9.41 -31.94
N GLN A 497 9.37 -8.96 -32.67
CA GLN A 497 9.46 -9.18 -34.12
C GLN A 497 9.53 -10.67 -34.46
N LYS A 498 10.31 -11.46 -33.70
CA LYS A 498 10.37 -12.93 -33.85
C LYS A 498 9.00 -13.58 -33.60
N GLU A 499 8.28 -13.17 -32.55
CA GLU A 499 6.93 -13.69 -32.28
C GLU A 499 5.92 -13.34 -33.38
N SER A 500 5.96 -12.11 -33.89
CA SER A 500 5.09 -11.66 -34.99
C SER A 500 5.31 -12.48 -36.26
N ILE A 501 6.57 -12.75 -36.62
CA ILE A 501 6.93 -13.60 -37.76
C ILE A 501 6.42 -15.03 -37.56
N ALA A 502 6.56 -15.58 -36.35
CA ALA A 502 6.10 -16.93 -36.03
C ALA A 502 4.58 -17.08 -36.13
N ARG A 503 3.80 -16.05 -35.75
CA ARG A 503 2.32 -16.06 -35.82
C ARG A 503 1.78 -15.88 -37.23
N ASN A 504 2.49 -15.16 -38.11
CA ASN A 504 2.02 -14.91 -39.48
C ASN A 504 3.15 -15.07 -40.53
N PRO A 505 3.54 -16.31 -40.86
CA PRO A 505 4.64 -16.59 -41.79
C PRO A 505 4.35 -16.08 -43.23
N ALA A 506 3.08 -15.98 -43.62
CA ALA A 506 2.68 -15.44 -44.93
C ALA A 506 3.02 -13.93 -45.07
N ARG A 507 2.98 -13.17 -43.97
CA ARG A 507 3.37 -11.75 -43.93
C ARG A 507 4.88 -11.58 -44.07
N ALA A 508 5.68 -12.50 -43.52
CA ALA A 508 7.13 -12.54 -43.69
C ALA A 508 7.54 -12.85 -45.14
N VAL A 509 6.82 -13.76 -45.81
CA VAL A 509 7.02 -14.05 -47.25
C VAL A 509 6.66 -12.85 -48.13
N ARG A 510 5.73 -11.97 -47.72
CA ARG A 510 5.30 -10.77 -48.47
C ARG A 510 6.31 -9.62 -48.46
N ARG A 511 7.23 -9.59 -47.50
CA ARG A 511 8.29 -8.57 -47.37
C ARG A 511 9.64 -8.94 -48.00
N GLN A 512 9.79 -10.15 -48.55
CA GLN A 512 11.04 -10.57 -49.20
C GLN A 512 11.14 -10.06 -50.65
N PRO A 513 12.30 -9.55 -51.10
CA PRO A 513 12.53 -9.22 -52.50
C PRO A 513 12.32 -10.44 -53.40
N LEU A 514 11.84 -10.23 -54.64
CA LEU A 514 11.46 -11.29 -55.60
C LEU A 514 12.56 -12.35 -55.80
N VAL A 515 13.83 -11.94 -55.74
CA VAL A 515 15.00 -12.83 -55.87
C VAL A 515 15.09 -13.83 -54.70
N ALA A 516 14.82 -13.41 -53.46
CA ALA A 516 14.86 -14.28 -52.28
C ALA A 516 13.72 -15.33 -52.30
N ARG A 517 12.55 -14.98 -52.87
CA ARG A 517 11.44 -15.91 -53.08
C ARG A 517 11.77 -16.99 -54.10
N LEU A 518 12.53 -16.65 -55.14
CA LEU A 518 12.98 -17.59 -56.17
C LEU A 518 14.01 -18.58 -55.59
N PHE A 519 14.97 -18.09 -54.80
CA PHE A 519 15.96 -18.92 -54.11
C PHE A 519 15.34 -19.84 -53.03
N ALA A 520 14.33 -19.36 -52.28
CA ALA A 520 13.63 -20.19 -51.30
C ALA A 520 12.86 -21.35 -51.96
N ARG A 521 12.25 -21.12 -53.13
CA ARG A 521 11.58 -22.16 -53.92
C ARG A 521 12.58 -23.16 -54.54
N LEU A 522 13.71 -22.68 -55.05
CA LEU A 522 14.78 -23.53 -55.58
C LEU A 522 15.38 -24.43 -54.48
N ARG A 523 15.57 -23.88 -53.27
CA ARG A 523 16.07 -24.63 -52.10
C ARG A 523 15.06 -25.65 -51.57
N GLN A 524 13.76 -25.37 -51.66
CA GLN A 524 12.70 -26.35 -51.33
C GLN A 524 12.60 -27.48 -52.36
N TRP A 525 12.94 -27.21 -53.63
CA TRP A 525 12.95 -28.22 -54.69
C TRP A 525 14.18 -29.15 -54.63
N LEU A 526 15.31 -28.65 -54.11
CA LEU A 526 16.58 -29.39 -54.01
C LEU A 526 16.74 -30.25 -52.73
N LEU A 527 15.83 -30.20 -51.76
CA LEU A 527 15.92 -30.99 -50.52
C LEU A 527 14.70 -31.91 -50.25
N PRO A 528 14.55 -33.07 -50.92
CA PRO A 528 13.61 -34.11 -50.46
C PRO A 528 14.28 -35.28 -49.71
N LEU A 529 15.59 -35.27 -49.43
CA LEU A 529 16.30 -36.47 -48.95
C LEU A 529 17.04 -36.35 -47.60
N VAL A 530 16.83 -35.28 -46.84
CA VAL A 530 17.32 -35.21 -45.45
C VAL A 530 16.11 -35.26 -44.52
N PRO A 531 15.94 -36.31 -43.69
CA PRO A 531 14.90 -36.30 -42.68
C PRO A 531 15.14 -35.07 -41.80
N ARG A 532 14.17 -34.14 -41.80
CA ARG A 532 14.14 -33.05 -40.84
C ARG A 532 14.03 -33.67 -39.46
N GLN A 533 15.16 -33.88 -38.79
CA GLN A 533 15.16 -33.95 -37.34
C GLN A 533 14.51 -32.65 -36.87
N ALA A 534 13.33 -32.76 -36.27
CA ALA A 534 12.74 -31.65 -35.54
C ALA A 534 13.82 -31.11 -34.60
N PRO A 535 13.99 -29.79 -34.47
CA PRO A 535 14.98 -29.26 -33.54
C PRO A 535 14.69 -29.87 -32.17
N VAL A 536 15.64 -30.63 -31.65
CA VAL A 536 15.63 -31.17 -30.29
C VAL A 536 15.27 -29.99 -29.38
N GLY A 537 14.09 -30.03 -28.76
CA GLY A 537 13.59 -28.93 -27.95
C GLY A 537 14.63 -28.62 -26.88
N LYS A 538 15.12 -27.37 -26.80
CA LYS A 538 16.09 -26.99 -25.77
C LYS A 538 15.49 -27.30 -24.40
N GLU A 539 16.06 -28.29 -23.72
CA GLU A 539 15.61 -28.78 -22.42
C GLU A 539 15.58 -27.64 -21.40
N SER A 540 14.64 -27.71 -20.46
CA SER A 540 14.61 -26.80 -19.31
C SER A 540 15.81 -27.07 -18.41
N PHE A 541 16.35 -26.02 -17.80
CA PHE A 541 17.48 -26.14 -16.88
C PHE A 541 17.02 -25.88 -15.44
N GLY A 542 17.25 -26.85 -14.55
CA GLY A 542 16.95 -26.71 -13.12
C GLY A 542 18.24 -26.73 -12.31
N TYR A 543 18.33 -25.86 -11.29
CA TYR A 543 19.47 -25.82 -10.38
C TYR A 543 19.05 -25.41 -8.97
N ALA A 544 19.27 -26.28 -7.99
CA ALA A 544 18.81 -26.08 -6.62
C ALA A 544 19.88 -26.36 -5.57
N ALA A 545 19.70 -25.85 -4.36
CA ALA A 545 20.45 -26.32 -3.21
C ALA A 545 20.12 -27.80 -2.96
N ARG A 546 21.13 -28.62 -2.63
CA ARG A 546 20.92 -30.05 -2.37
C ARG A 546 19.92 -30.29 -1.25
N ALA A 547 19.95 -29.47 -0.20
CA ALA A 547 19.02 -29.51 0.93
C ALA A 547 17.54 -29.37 0.54
N TRP A 548 17.23 -28.76 -0.61
CA TRP A 548 15.86 -28.49 -1.06
C TRP A 548 15.44 -29.30 -2.27
N HIS A 549 16.26 -30.29 -2.67
CA HIS A 549 16.04 -31.10 -3.86
C HIS A 549 14.59 -31.62 -3.99
N GLN A 550 13.97 -32.06 -2.89
CA GLN A 550 12.60 -32.57 -2.93
C GLN A 550 11.56 -31.49 -3.29
N ALA A 551 11.61 -30.32 -2.66
CA ALA A 551 10.70 -29.21 -2.98
C ALA A 551 10.97 -28.68 -4.39
N SER A 552 12.24 -28.47 -4.74
CA SER A 552 12.67 -27.99 -6.05
C SER A 552 12.31 -28.97 -7.18
N ALA A 553 12.36 -30.28 -6.94
CA ALA A 553 11.92 -31.28 -7.92
C ALA A 553 10.42 -31.19 -8.21
N ALA A 554 9.60 -30.92 -7.19
CA ALA A 554 8.16 -30.75 -7.37
C ALA A 554 7.81 -29.52 -8.23
N VAL A 555 8.59 -28.45 -8.11
CA VAL A 555 8.47 -27.26 -8.98
C VAL A 555 9.01 -27.56 -10.39
N PHE A 556 10.20 -28.15 -10.47
CA PHE A 556 10.88 -28.38 -11.75
C PHE A 556 10.17 -29.39 -12.65
N ALA A 557 9.42 -30.34 -12.07
CA ALA A 557 8.52 -31.23 -12.83
C ALA A 557 7.51 -30.47 -13.71
N ALA A 558 7.22 -29.20 -13.37
CA ALA A 558 6.39 -28.32 -14.19
C ALA A 558 7.08 -27.85 -15.48
N ILE A 559 8.37 -28.08 -15.71
CA ILE A 559 9.04 -27.65 -16.95
C ILE A 559 10.05 -28.65 -17.51
N GLY A 560 10.49 -29.65 -16.75
CA GLY A 560 11.52 -30.60 -17.17
C GLY A 560 11.43 -31.95 -16.47
N ASP A 561 12.36 -32.85 -16.80
CA ASP A 561 12.52 -34.13 -16.13
C ASP A 561 13.27 -33.93 -14.82
N VAL A 562 12.70 -34.34 -13.69
CA VAL A 562 13.30 -34.20 -12.36
C VAL A 562 14.69 -34.83 -12.24
N ARG A 563 15.02 -35.81 -13.08
CA ARG A 563 16.35 -36.43 -13.12
C ARG A 563 17.44 -35.48 -13.65
N HIS A 564 17.04 -34.42 -14.35
CA HIS A 564 17.94 -33.39 -14.88
C HIS A 564 17.99 -32.14 -13.97
N LEU A 565 17.37 -32.18 -12.78
CA LEU A 565 17.52 -31.12 -11.78
C LEU A 565 18.93 -31.18 -11.18
N ASN A 566 19.74 -30.17 -11.47
CA ASN A 566 21.08 -30.06 -10.89
C ASN A 566 20.99 -29.64 -9.42
N THR A 567 21.94 -30.11 -8.60
CA THR A 567 22.05 -29.67 -7.21
C THR A 567 23.44 -29.17 -6.87
N CYS A 568 23.51 -28.16 -5.99
CA CYS A 568 24.73 -27.67 -5.40
C CYS A 568 24.71 -27.93 -3.88
N PRO A 569 25.62 -28.77 -3.34
CA PRO A 569 26.57 -29.67 -4.03
C PRO A 569 25.89 -30.84 -4.80
N PRO A 570 26.59 -31.57 -5.69
CA PRO A 570 28.03 -31.50 -5.98
C PRO A 570 28.42 -30.52 -7.09
N LEU A 571 27.46 -29.97 -7.85
CA LEU A 571 27.78 -29.01 -8.90
C LEU A 571 27.94 -27.64 -8.25
N ASP A 572 29.17 -27.17 -8.09
CA ASP A 572 29.55 -25.84 -7.59
C ASP A 572 30.31 -25.06 -8.68
N VAL A 573 30.72 -23.82 -8.39
CA VAL A 573 31.46 -23.00 -9.37
C VAL A 573 32.79 -23.60 -9.85
N SER A 574 33.39 -24.54 -9.10
CA SER A 574 34.64 -25.21 -9.51
C SER A 574 34.39 -26.34 -10.51
N THR A 575 33.18 -26.89 -10.50
CA THR A 575 32.75 -28.02 -11.33
C THR A 575 31.73 -27.63 -12.41
N LEU A 576 31.21 -26.39 -12.36
CA LEU A 576 30.36 -25.81 -13.40
C LEU A 576 31.14 -25.77 -14.73
N PRO A 577 30.55 -26.18 -15.86
CA PRO A 577 31.26 -26.18 -17.13
C PRO A 577 31.86 -24.82 -17.46
N ALA A 578 33.09 -24.79 -17.98
CA ALA A 578 33.78 -23.54 -18.33
C ALA A 578 33.00 -22.69 -19.36
N GLN A 579 32.06 -23.30 -20.08
CA GLN A 579 31.17 -22.61 -21.01
C GLN A 579 29.91 -22.01 -20.35
N GLY A 580 29.84 -22.03 -19.02
CA GLY A 580 28.72 -21.53 -18.22
C GLY A 580 27.46 -22.40 -18.31
N LEU A 581 26.31 -21.78 -18.05
CA LEU A 581 25.00 -22.42 -18.13
C LEU A 581 24.69 -22.95 -19.54
N ALA A 582 23.99 -24.08 -19.61
CA ALA A 582 23.51 -24.62 -20.87
C ALA A 582 22.39 -23.73 -21.43
N PRO A 583 22.34 -23.49 -22.77
CA PRO A 583 21.26 -22.71 -23.36
C PRO A 583 19.91 -23.44 -23.17
N SER A 584 19.03 -22.85 -22.37
CA SER A 584 17.71 -23.39 -22.06
C SER A 584 16.61 -22.43 -22.51
N SER A 585 15.41 -22.96 -22.79
CA SER A 585 14.23 -22.12 -23.01
C SER A 585 13.67 -21.57 -21.70
N LEU A 586 13.67 -22.41 -20.67
CA LEU A 586 13.18 -22.15 -19.33
C LEU A 586 14.25 -22.55 -18.32
N SER A 587 14.50 -21.70 -17.34
CA SER A 587 15.41 -21.99 -16.23
C SER A 587 14.77 -21.72 -14.89
N TYR A 588 15.02 -22.64 -13.96
CA TYR A 588 14.54 -22.60 -12.60
C TYR A 588 15.71 -22.69 -11.62
N PHE A 589 15.76 -21.75 -10.67
CA PHE A 589 16.78 -21.69 -9.64
C PHE A 589 16.15 -21.65 -8.25
N ASN A 590 16.63 -22.51 -7.34
CA ASN A 590 16.22 -22.55 -5.94
C ASN A 590 17.46 -22.68 -5.06
N LEU A 591 18.18 -21.55 -4.92
CA LEU A 591 19.50 -21.40 -4.32
C LEU A 591 19.46 -20.24 -3.33
N HIS A 592 20.40 -20.21 -2.40
CA HIS A 592 20.61 -19.08 -1.48
C HIS A 592 21.04 -17.83 -2.21
N GLY A 593 20.42 -16.70 -1.84
CA GLY A 593 20.84 -15.37 -2.27
C GLY A 593 21.06 -14.45 -1.06
N VAL A 594 21.91 -13.44 -1.25
CA VAL A 594 22.29 -12.49 -0.21
C VAL A 594 22.10 -11.06 -0.72
N GLU A 595 21.78 -10.12 0.17
CA GLU A 595 21.50 -8.74 -0.23
C GLU A 595 22.75 -8.00 -0.73
N ASP A 596 23.88 -8.24 -0.06
CA ASP A 596 25.12 -7.51 -0.24
C ASP A 596 26.05 -8.12 -1.31
N GLY A 597 25.64 -9.20 -1.98
CA GLY A 597 26.49 -9.99 -2.87
C GLY A 597 25.78 -10.52 -4.13
N PRO A 598 26.51 -10.63 -5.25
CA PRO A 598 25.94 -11.12 -6.50
C PRO A 598 25.85 -12.65 -6.60
N GLU A 599 26.52 -13.39 -5.70
CA GLU A 599 26.60 -14.83 -5.77
C GLU A 599 25.34 -15.53 -5.27
N TRP A 600 25.01 -16.66 -5.89
CA TRP A 600 24.04 -17.61 -5.35
C TRP A 600 24.74 -18.85 -4.82
N TYR A 601 24.25 -19.39 -3.71
CA TYR A 601 24.89 -20.46 -2.95
C TYR A 601 24.04 -21.74 -2.91
N GLY A 602 24.71 -22.89 -2.95
CA GLY A 602 24.10 -24.17 -2.66
C GLY A 602 24.01 -24.42 -1.16
N GLN A 603 23.43 -25.56 -0.79
CA GLN A 603 23.43 -26.04 0.59
C GLN A 603 23.43 -27.57 0.59
N ARG A 604 24.36 -28.18 1.34
CA ARG A 604 24.43 -29.65 1.48
C ARG A 604 23.21 -30.22 2.24
N GLU A 605 22.91 -31.49 2.00
CA GLU A 605 21.84 -32.23 2.68
C GLU A 605 22.22 -32.60 4.13
N ALA A 606 21.21 -32.78 4.98
CA ALA A 606 21.40 -33.24 6.36
C ALA A 606 22.06 -34.62 6.40
N GLY A 607 23.22 -34.72 7.06
CA GLY A 607 23.99 -35.96 7.19
C GLY A 607 25.20 -36.08 6.25
N ASP A 608 25.31 -35.22 5.23
CA ASP A 608 26.54 -35.11 4.45
C ASP A 608 27.53 -34.21 5.17
N LEU A 609 28.55 -34.82 5.78
CA LEU A 609 29.63 -34.10 6.46
C LEU A 609 30.84 -33.82 5.57
N ARG A 610 30.88 -34.38 4.36
CA ARG A 610 32.05 -34.33 3.48
C ARG A 610 31.99 -33.14 2.52
N SER A 611 30.80 -32.78 2.07
CA SER A 611 30.62 -31.62 1.18
C SER A 611 30.68 -30.29 1.94
N PRO A 612 31.11 -29.19 1.27
CA PRO A 612 31.02 -27.84 1.84
C PRO A 612 29.56 -27.50 2.19
N GLN A 613 29.37 -26.74 3.28
CA GLN A 613 28.03 -26.45 3.79
C GLN A 613 27.24 -25.52 2.87
N TYR A 614 27.86 -24.43 2.41
CA TYR A 614 27.27 -23.40 1.55
C TYR A 614 28.21 -23.04 0.39
N PRO A 615 28.49 -23.97 -0.55
CA PRO A 615 29.34 -23.69 -1.70
C PRO A 615 28.72 -22.64 -2.63
N ILE A 616 29.55 -21.82 -3.28
CA ILE A 616 29.08 -20.92 -4.33
C ILE A 616 28.58 -21.76 -5.53
N ALA A 617 27.33 -21.57 -5.90
CA ALA A 617 26.67 -22.29 -6.98
C ALA A 617 26.74 -21.53 -8.32
N LEU A 618 26.60 -20.20 -8.29
CA LEU A 618 26.56 -19.36 -9.50
C LEU A 618 27.04 -17.93 -9.21
N ARG A 619 27.82 -17.35 -10.13
CA ARG A 619 28.26 -15.95 -10.12
C ARG A 619 27.89 -15.27 -11.43
N PRO A 620 27.84 -13.92 -11.50
CA PRO A 620 27.55 -13.21 -12.74
C PRO A 620 28.46 -13.59 -13.91
N ARG A 621 29.76 -13.79 -13.66
CA ARG A 621 30.71 -14.21 -14.71
C ARG A 621 30.42 -15.57 -15.34
N ASP A 622 29.68 -16.42 -14.63
CA ASP A 622 29.30 -17.76 -15.09
C ASP A 622 28.06 -17.71 -16.03
N VAL A 623 27.39 -16.55 -16.09
CA VAL A 623 26.32 -16.22 -17.04
C VAL A 623 26.95 -15.48 -18.23
N VAL A 624 27.09 -16.18 -19.35
CA VAL A 624 27.94 -15.73 -20.47
C VAL A 624 27.12 -15.07 -21.59
N ASN A 625 27.57 -13.88 -22.02
CA ASN A 625 27.06 -13.15 -23.19
C ASN A 625 27.45 -13.87 -24.48
N SER A 626 26.59 -14.76 -24.99
CA SER A 626 26.75 -15.44 -26.30
C SER A 626 25.46 -16.14 -26.77
N GLY A 627 24.29 -15.68 -26.31
CA GLY A 627 23.01 -16.36 -26.56
C GLY A 627 22.87 -17.71 -25.84
N ARG A 628 23.69 -17.93 -24.80
CA ARG A 628 23.60 -19.08 -23.88
C ARG A 628 22.79 -18.78 -22.63
N ALA A 629 22.43 -17.52 -22.41
CA ALA A 629 21.50 -17.16 -21.35
C ALA A 629 20.16 -17.91 -21.54
N PRO A 630 19.54 -18.34 -20.44
CA PRO A 630 18.19 -18.88 -20.48
C PRO A 630 17.20 -17.93 -21.16
N GLY A 631 16.19 -18.46 -21.84
CA GLY A 631 15.13 -17.63 -22.41
C GLY A 631 14.32 -16.90 -21.34
N LEU A 632 13.90 -17.63 -20.31
CA LEU A 632 13.14 -17.14 -19.16
C LEU A 632 13.69 -17.78 -17.88
N VAL A 633 13.90 -16.97 -16.85
CA VAL A 633 14.39 -17.39 -15.55
C VAL A 633 13.31 -17.21 -14.48
N PHE A 634 13.10 -18.21 -13.63
CA PHE A 634 12.42 -18.06 -12.35
C PHE A 634 13.41 -18.44 -11.25
N THR A 635 13.64 -17.55 -10.30
CA THR A 635 14.51 -17.79 -9.15
C THR A 635 13.75 -17.61 -7.85
N GLU A 636 13.97 -18.53 -6.92
CA GLU A 636 13.45 -18.45 -5.55
C GLU A 636 14.46 -17.85 -4.57
N ALA A 637 15.68 -17.54 -5.02
CA ALA A 637 16.73 -17.00 -4.16
C ALA A 637 16.29 -15.70 -3.45
N CYS A 638 16.63 -15.55 -2.16
CA CYS A 638 16.50 -14.26 -1.48
C CYS A 638 17.22 -13.18 -2.29
N TYR A 639 16.59 -12.01 -2.44
CA TYR A 639 17.14 -10.90 -3.22
C TYR A 639 17.44 -11.25 -4.70
N GLY A 640 16.89 -12.36 -5.22
CA GLY A 640 17.13 -12.83 -6.58
C GLY A 640 16.70 -11.85 -7.68
N ALA A 641 15.87 -10.86 -7.33
CA ALA A 641 15.47 -9.72 -8.16
C ALA A 641 15.82 -8.36 -7.52
N ASN A 642 16.76 -8.27 -6.58
CA ASN A 642 17.19 -6.98 -6.05
C ASN A 642 18.08 -6.24 -7.06
N ILE A 643 17.67 -5.04 -7.46
CA ILE A 643 18.38 -4.19 -8.43
C ILE A 643 18.81 -2.83 -7.84
N GLU A 644 18.47 -2.56 -6.58
CA GLU A 644 18.67 -1.26 -5.96
C GLU A 644 20.16 -0.96 -5.77
N GLY A 645 20.64 0.09 -6.46
CA GLY A 645 22.05 0.45 -6.45
C GLY A 645 22.99 -0.59 -7.06
N LYS A 646 22.47 -1.58 -7.82
CA LYS A 646 23.27 -2.67 -8.39
C LYS A 646 23.66 -2.40 -9.84
N ALA A 647 24.93 -2.63 -10.17
CA ALA A 647 25.38 -2.75 -11.57
C ALA A 647 25.12 -4.16 -12.10
N ILE A 648 25.39 -4.39 -13.40
CA ILE A 648 25.17 -5.67 -14.08
C ILE A 648 25.90 -6.84 -13.40
N ASP A 649 27.12 -6.61 -12.92
CA ASP A 649 27.92 -7.64 -12.26
C ASP A 649 27.67 -7.72 -10.74
N ASP A 650 26.76 -6.91 -10.20
CA ASP A 650 26.36 -6.95 -8.78
C ASP A 650 25.04 -7.70 -8.54
N ALA A 651 24.33 -8.07 -9.61
CA ALA A 651 23.05 -8.78 -9.51
C ALA A 651 22.87 -9.79 -10.67
N LEU A 652 22.67 -11.06 -10.33
CA LEU A 652 22.45 -12.12 -11.32
C LEU A 652 21.22 -11.87 -12.21
N CYS A 653 20.15 -11.24 -11.70
CA CYS A 653 18.99 -10.89 -12.53
C CYS A 653 19.34 -9.88 -13.64
N LEU A 654 20.12 -8.85 -13.34
CA LEU A 654 20.60 -7.88 -14.33
C LEU A 654 21.56 -8.56 -15.32
N LYS A 655 22.44 -9.44 -14.82
CA LYS A 655 23.34 -10.22 -15.67
C LYS A 655 22.57 -11.10 -16.64
N PHE A 656 21.54 -11.82 -16.19
CA PHE A 656 20.70 -12.65 -17.05
C PHE A 656 20.07 -11.84 -18.19
N LEU A 657 19.56 -10.64 -17.89
CA LEU A 657 18.96 -9.74 -18.89
C LEU A 657 20.02 -9.24 -19.90
N ASP A 658 21.17 -8.74 -19.43
CA ASP A 658 22.26 -8.30 -20.30
C ASP A 658 22.81 -9.43 -21.19
N SER A 659 22.81 -10.67 -20.67
CA SER A 659 23.20 -11.87 -21.42
C SER A 659 22.15 -12.39 -22.41
N GLY A 660 20.95 -11.79 -22.43
CA GLY A 660 19.92 -12.05 -23.43
C GLY A 660 18.69 -12.82 -22.94
N SER A 661 18.50 -12.96 -21.62
CA SER A 661 17.24 -13.48 -21.07
C SER A 661 16.11 -12.51 -21.38
N ARG A 662 14.96 -13.05 -21.81
CA ARG A 662 13.77 -12.26 -22.16
C ARG A 662 12.95 -11.88 -20.94
N GLY A 663 13.12 -12.63 -19.86
CA GLY A 663 12.45 -12.37 -18.60
C GLY A 663 13.15 -13.04 -17.42
N VAL A 664 13.09 -12.40 -16.26
CA VAL A 664 13.52 -12.93 -14.97
C VAL A 664 12.40 -12.66 -13.96
N VAL A 665 11.94 -13.69 -13.27
CA VAL A 665 11.02 -13.58 -12.14
C VAL A 665 11.77 -13.96 -10.87
N GLY A 666 11.68 -13.13 -9.84
CA GLY A 666 12.34 -13.37 -8.57
C GLY A 666 11.89 -12.38 -7.49
N SER A 667 12.34 -12.63 -6.26
CA SER A 667 12.02 -11.80 -5.09
C SER A 667 12.96 -10.60 -4.96
N THR A 668 12.43 -9.41 -4.69
CA THR A 668 13.22 -8.20 -4.39
C THR A 668 13.91 -8.28 -3.02
N LYS A 669 13.38 -9.10 -2.10
CA LYS A 669 13.82 -9.25 -0.70
C LYS A 669 13.85 -10.72 -0.27
N ILE A 670 13.90 -11.05 1.02
CA ILE A 670 13.90 -12.43 1.51
C ILE A 670 12.69 -13.19 0.95
N ALA A 671 12.95 -14.36 0.36
CA ALA A 671 11.95 -15.27 -0.15
C ALA A 671 11.83 -16.48 0.78
N TYR A 672 10.59 -16.94 1.00
CA TYR A 672 10.31 -18.12 1.82
C TYR A 672 9.78 -19.25 0.96
N GLY A 673 10.31 -20.45 1.21
CA GLY A 673 9.87 -21.68 0.57
C GLY A 673 9.69 -22.82 1.55
N SER A 674 9.36 -23.96 0.98
CA SER A 674 9.02 -25.22 1.62
C SER A 674 10.28 -26.06 1.76
N VAL A 675 10.43 -26.76 2.87
CA VAL A 675 11.46 -27.82 2.98
C VAL A 675 11.10 -29.02 2.11
N ALA A 676 9.80 -29.36 2.07
CA ALA A 676 9.24 -30.45 1.29
C ALA A 676 7.79 -30.12 0.91
N SER A 677 7.10 -31.06 0.26
CA SER A 677 5.66 -30.93 -0.01
C SER A 677 4.83 -31.01 1.28
N PRO A 678 3.66 -30.32 1.36
CA PRO A 678 3.05 -29.51 0.30
C PRO A 678 3.77 -28.17 0.08
N LEU A 679 3.83 -27.72 -1.18
CA LEU A 679 4.49 -26.46 -1.54
C LEU A 679 3.73 -25.24 -0.99
N ILE A 680 4.49 -24.25 -0.53
CA ILE A 680 4.06 -22.93 -0.04
C ILE A 680 4.97 -21.84 -0.62
N GLY A 681 4.62 -20.56 -0.42
CA GLY A 681 5.48 -19.42 -0.74
C GLY A 681 6.06 -19.46 -2.15
N ALA A 682 7.37 -19.24 -2.26
CA ALA A 682 8.12 -19.17 -3.50
C ALA A 682 8.00 -20.44 -4.37
N ASP A 683 8.04 -21.65 -3.78
CA ASP A 683 7.92 -22.89 -4.55
C ASP A 683 6.53 -23.04 -5.17
N LEU A 684 5.48 -22.73 -4.40
CA LEU A 684 4.12 -22.79 -4.90
C LEU A 684 3.90 -21.76 -6.00
N LEU A 685 4.40 -20.54 -5.81
CA LEU A 685 4.33 -19.48 -6.83
C LEU A 685 5.05 -19.91 -8.12
N GLY A 686 6.27 -20.46 -8.01
CA GLY A 686 7.05 -20.95 -9.15
C GLY A 686 6.35 -22.06 -9.90
N LYS A 687 5.80 -23.05 -9.19
CA LYS A 687 5.01 -24.12 -9.82
C LYS A 687 3.80 -23.55 -10.58
N LEU A 688 3.01 -22.69 -9.93
CA LEU A 688 1.81 -22.10 -10.53
C LEU A 688 2.14 -21.21 -11.74
N PHE A 689 3.27 -20.50 -11.69
CA PHE A 689 3.77 -19.70 -12.81
C PHE A 689 4.12 -20.58 -14.02
N TRP A 690 4.84 -21.68 -13.79
CA TRP A 690 5.19 -22.63 -14.84
C TRP A 690 3.95 -23.32 -15.45
N ASP A 691 2.98 -23.68 -14.60
CA ASP A 691 1.71 -24.25 -15.06
C ASP A 691 0.96 -23.25 -15.96
N ALA A 692 0.88 -21.97 -15.57
CA ALA A 692 0.25 -20.93 -16.39
C ALA A 692 1.02 -20.66 -17.70
N LEU A 693 2.35 -20.74 -17.70
CA LEU A 693 3.13 -20.64 -18.93
C LEU A 693 2.92 -21.82 -19.89
N LYS A 694 2.75 -23.03 -19.35
CA LYS A 694 2.41 -24.23 -20.14
C LYS A 694 1.05 -24.12 -20.80
N GLU A 695 0.09 -23.47 -20.15
CA GLU A 695 -1.20 -23.10 -20.75
C GLU A 695 -1.07 -22.07 -21.88
N GLY A 696 0.12 -21.50 -22.07
CA GLY A 696 0.41 -20.54 -23.12
C GLY A 696 0.04 -19.11 -22.74
N TRP A 697 -0.02 -18.74 -21.46
CA TRP A 697 -0.14 -17.34 -21.09
C TRP A 697 1.17 -16.57 -21.35
N PRO A 698 1.12 -15.28 -21.71
CA PRO A 698 2.30 -14.40 -21.67
C PRO A 698 2.90 -14.34 -20.26
N MET A 699 4.19 -14.01 -20.14
CA MET A 699 4.91 -14.06 -18.85
C MET A 699 4.24 -13.22 -17.75
N GLY A 700 3.79 -12.01 -18.06
CA GLY A 700 3.16 -11.15 -17.06
C GLY A 700 1.80 -11.70 -16.59
N GLU A 701 0.99 -12.22 -17.52
CA GLU A 701 -0.31 -12.82 -17.17
C GLU A 701 -0.13 -14.15 -16.43
N ALA A 702 0.89 -14.93 -16.77
CA ALA A 702 1.25 -16.14 -16.04
C ALA A 702 1.61 -15.83 -14.59
N LEU A 703 2.41 -14.79 -14.33
CA LEU A 703 2.75 -14.37 -12.97
C LEU A 703 1.53 -13.87 -12.20
N ARG A 704 0.70 -13.04 -12.83
CA ARG A 704 -0.55 -12.52 -12.22
C ARG A 704 -1.49 -13.66 -11.82
N ARG A 705 -1.70 -14.64 -12.71
CA ARG A 705 -2.50 -15.84 -12.44
C ARG A 705 -1.89 -16.70 -11.35
N ALA A 706 -0.58 -16.84 -11.32
CA ALA A 706 0.12 -17.60 -10.29
C ALA A 706 -0.08 -16.97 -8.90
N LYS A 707 0.02 -15.63 -8.78
CA LYS A 707 -0.29 -14.89 -7.55
C LYS A 707 -1.73 -15.13 -7.08
N LEU A 708 -2.69 -15.00 -8.01
CA LEU A 708 -4.11 -15.27 -7.71
C LEU A 708 -4.36 -16.72 -7.29
N ALA A 709 -3.74 -17.68 -7.96
CA ALA A 709 -3.87 -19.09 -7.64
C ALA A 709 -3.20 -19.44 -6.30
N LEU A 710 -2.07 -18.81 -5.96
CA LEU A 710 -1.42 -18.96 -4.65
C LEU A 710 -2.34 -18.46 -3.56
N ALA A 711 -2.90 -17.25 -3.70
CA ALA A 711 -3.81 -16.69 -2.71
C ALA A 711 -5.05 -17.58 -2.50
N ARG A 712 -5.65 -18.06 -3.58
CA ARG A 712 -6.78 -19.02 -3.51
C ARG A 712 -6.42 -20.32 -2.84
N GLU A 713 -5.26 -20.89 -3.16
CA GLU A 713 -4.83 -22.16 -2.59
C GLU A 713 -4.51 -22.02 -1.10
N MET A 714 -3.89 -20.91 -0.68
CA MET A 714 -3.63 -20.65 0.74
C MET A 714 -4.96 -20.40 1.46
N HIS A 715 -5.84 -19.54 0.95
CA HIS A 715 -7.17 -19.36 1.52
C HIS A 715 -7.94 -20.69 1.64
N LYS A 716 -7.87 -21.58 0.63
CA LYS A 716 -8.50 -22.90 0.69
C LYS A 716 -7.88 -23.82 1.76
N ARG A 717 -6.55 -23.81 1.92
CA ARG A 717 -5.84 -24.71 2.85
C ARG A 717 -5.94 -24.25 4.31
N GLN A 718 -5.83 -22.94 4.56
CA GLN A 718 -5.70 -22.40 5.91
C GLN A 718 -6.72 -21.29 6.25
N GLY A 719 -7.46 -20.77 5.28
CA GLY A 719 -8.52 -19.77 5.47
C GLY A 719 -8.05 -18.32 5.53
N PHE A 720 -6.78 -18.05 5.21
CA PHE A 720 -6.15 -16.72 5.28
C PHE A 720 -4.84 -16.70 4.48
N LEU A 721 -4.28 -15.50 4.28
CA LEU A 721 -2.89 -15.30 3.85
C LEU A 721 -2.04 -14.97 5.08
N ASP A 722 -0.98 -15.74 5.35
CA ASP A 722 0.00 -15.41 6.39
C ASP A 722 1.13 -14.53 5.86
N GLY A 723 2.05 -14.13 6.74
CA GLY A 723 3.11 -13.19 6.39
C GLY A 723 4.00 -13.71 5.25
N GLU A 724 4.30 -15.00 5.21
CA GLU A 724 5.06 -15.68 4.15
C GLU A 724 4.35 -15.59 2.81
N ASP A 725 3.04 -15.86 2.82
CA ASP A 725 2.21 -15.81 1.61
C ASP A 725 2.11 -14.36 1.09
N GLN A 726 1.86 -13.41 1.98
CA GLN A 726 1.77 -11.98 1.66
C GLN A 726 3.10 -11.44 1.12
N LYS A 727 4.23 -11.73 1.79
CA LYS A 727 5.57 -11.32 1.35
C LYS A 727 5.86 -11.85 -0.04
N THR A 728 5.57 -13.14 -0.28
CA THR A 728 5.71 -13.77 -1.60
C THR A 728 4.91 -13.05 -2.68
N LEU A 729 3.65 -12.68 -2.39
CA LEU A 729 2.78 -12.00 -3.37
C LEU A 729 3.31 -10.62 -3.76
N VAL A 730 3.94 -9.89 -2.83
CA VAL A 730 4.41 -8.51 -3.06
C VAL A 730 5.87 -8.41 -3.48
N SER A 731 6.75 -9.33 -3.07
CA SER A 731 8.19 -9.27 -3.36
C SER A 731 8.56 -9.84 -4.72
N PHE A 732 7.77 -10.78 -5.28
CA PHE A 732 8.07 -11.38 -6.57
C PHE A 732 7.67 -10.46 -7.74
N VAL A 733 8.65 -10.02 -8.51
CA VAL A 733 8.48 -9.11 -9.66
C VAL A 733 8.90 -9.77 -10.97
N LEU A 734 8.44 -9.23 -12.10
CA LEU A 734 8.87 -9.63 -13.43
C LEU A 734 9.77 -8.55 -14.04
N TYR A 735 11.03 -8.90 -14.31
CA TYR A 735 11.89 -8.11 -15.16
C TYR A 735 11.85 -8.65 -16.59
N GLY A 736 11.29 -7.89 -17.50
CA GLY A 736 10.96 -8.28 -18.87
C GLY A 736 9.61 -7.72 -19.31
N ASP A 737 9.34 -7.78 -20.61
CA ASP A 737 8.05 -7.35 -21.14
C ASP A 737 6.94 -8.38 -20.80
N PRO A 738 5.84 -7.96 -20.14
CA PRO A 738 4.76 -8.86 -19.72
C PRO A 738 4.02 -9.54 -20.89
N LEU A 739 4.10 -9.01 -22.11
CA LEU A 739 3.45 -9.55 -23.31
C LEU A 739 4.24 -10.66 -24.02
N LEU A 740 5.54 -10.77 -23.74
CA LEU A 740 6.38 -11.80 -24.34
C LEU A 740 6.01 -13.19 -23.78
N ARG A 741 6.10 -14.21 -24.65
CA ARG A 741 5.82 -15.61 -24.30
C ARG A 741 7.10 -16.41 -24.21
N ALA A 742 7.09 -17.43 -23.34
CA ALA A 742 8.15 -18.43 -23.33
C ALA A 742 8.24 -19.11 -24.71
N ALA A 743 9.45 -19.23 -25.24
CA ALA A 743 9.73 -20.00 -26.46
C ALA A 743 9.73 -21.50 -26.10
N SER A 744 8.57 -22.05 -25.77
CA SER A 744 8.45 -23.42 -25.27
C SER A 744 7.99 -24.40 -26.36
N PRO A 745 8.52 -25.65 -26.39
CA PRO A 745 8.03 -26.72 -27.27
C PRO A 745 6.56 -27.13 -27.01
N PHE A 746 5.92 -26.68 -25.92
CA PHE A 746 4.51 -26.94 -25.64
C PHE A 746 3.53 -26.25 -26.62
N SER A 747 4.01 -25.30 -27.44
CA SER A 747 3.20 -24.47 -28.35
C SER A 747 2.65 -25.21 -29.60
N ALA A 748 2.81 -26.54 -29.70
CA ALA A 748 2.41 -27.33 -30.87
C ALA A 748 1.00 -27.97 -30.79
N ILE A 749 0.29 -27.88 -29.66
CA ILE A 749 -1.08 -28.39 -29.56
C ILE A 749 -2.04 -27.22 -29.74
N GLY A 750 -2.61 -27.12 -30.94
CA GLY A 750 -3.53 -26.05 -31.28
C GLY A 750 -4.79 -26.06 -30.44
N ARG A 751 -5.22 -24.88 -29.98
CA ARG A 751 -6.52 -24.29 -30.38
C ARG A 751 -6.77 -22.92 -29.75
N GLN A 752 -7.50 -22.16 -30.56
CA GLN A 752 -8.43 -21.07 -30.26
C GLN A 752 -7.86 -19.87 -29.48
N SER A 753 -7.77 -18.77 -30.22
CA SER A 753 -7.84 -17.40 -29.70
C SER A 753 -9.06 -17.27 -28.79
N SER A 754 -8.91 -17.59 -27.51
CA SER A 754 -9.78 -17.07 -26.46
C SER A 754 -9.22 -15.71 -26.09
N THR A 755 -9.70 -14.71 -26.81
CA THR A 755 -9.53 -13.29 -26.48
C THR A 755 -9.99 -13.03 -25.05
N VAL A 756 -9.15 -12.30 -24.33
CA VAL A 756 -9.38 -11.52 -23.12
C VAL A 756 -10.87 -11.22 -22.88
N SER A 757 -11.50 -11.96 -21.97
CA SER A 757 -12.71 -11.51 -21.26
C SER A 757 -12.94 -12.43 -20.07
N GLY A 758 -12.88 -11.85 -18.87
CA GLY A 758 -13.05 -12.56 -17.61
C GLY A 758 -12.56 -11.83 -16.37
N ASN A 759 -12.32 -10.51 -16.44
CA ASN A 759 -12.07 -9.69 -15.25
C ASN A 759 -13.43 -9.15 -14.75
N GLY A 760 -13.77 -9.50 -13.50
CA GLY A 760 -14.91 -8.93 -12.80
C GLY A 760 -15.43 -9.83 -11.68
N LYS A 761 -15.80 -11.08 -11.97
CA LYS A 761 -16.48 -11.93 -10.98
C LYS A 761 -15.54 -12.67 -10.02
N ALA A 762 -14.40 -13.14 -10.49
CA ALA A 762 -13.51 -13.97 -9.67
C ALA A 762 -12.53 -13.16 -8.79
N ALA A 763 -12.39 -11.84 -9.03
CA ALA A 763 -11.76 -10.88 -8.13
C ALA A 763 -12.77 -10.37 -7.09
N SER A 764 -14.04 -10.21 -7.49
CA SER A 764 -15.15 -9.86 -6.59
C SER A 764 -15.51 -10.96 -5.59
N GLU A 765 -15.27 -12.25 -5.89
CA GLU A 765 -15.46 -13.34 -4.92
C GLU A 765 -14.36 -13.41 -3.86
N ILE A 766 -13.19 -12.82 -4.12
CA ILE A 766 -12.08 -12.68 -3.14
C ILE A 766 -12.19 -11.35 -2.39
N ALA A 767 -12.87 -10.35 -2.97
CA ALA A 767 -13.20 -9.08 -2.30
C ALA A 767 -14.17 -9.25 -1.10
N GLY A 768 -14.78 -10.42 -0.94
CA GLY A 768 -15.63 -10.77 0.19
C GLY A 768 -14.84 -11.32 1.38
N GLY A 769 -14.10 -10.46 2.09
CA GLY A 769 -13.64 -10.74 3.45
C GLY A 769 -12.36 -11.57 3.59
N ASP A 770 -11.29 -11.23 2.86
CA ASP A 770 -10.00 -11.88 3.08
C ASP A 770 -9.40 -11.48 4.43
N LEU A 771 -9.11 -12.49 5.24
CA LEU A 771 -8.47 -12.34 6.53
C LEU A 771 -6.95 -12.29 6.33
N THR A 772 -6.33 -11.14 6.58
CA THR A 772 -4.88 -10.95 6.62
C THR A 772 -4.40 -11.33 8.02
N LEU A 773 -3.31 -12.08 8.13
CA LEU A 773 -2.68 -12.33 9.42
C LEU A 773 -1.48 -11.46 9.65
N CYS A 774 -1.27 -11.19 10.92
CA CYS A 774 -0.06 -10.62 11.44
C CYS A 774 0.32 -11.35 12.73
N ALA A 775 1.63 -11.37 13.02
CA ALA A 775 2.19 -12.01 14.20
C ALA A 775 2.81 -10.91 15.07
N ASP A 776 2.26 -10.73 16.27
CA ASP A 776 2.81 -9.84 17.29
C ASP A 776 3.86 -10.56 18.12
N GLU A 777 4.95 -9.86 18.45
CA GLU A 777 5.93 -10.36 19.43
C GLU A 777 5.23 -10.56 20.77
N ALA A 778 5.18 -11.80 21.23
CA ALA A 778 4.75 -12.16 22.56
C ALA A 778 5.93 -12.85 23.25
N THR A 779 6.29 -12.41 24.45
CA THR A 779 7.29 -13.12 25.23
C THR A 779 6.79 -14.53 25.51
N ALA A 780 7.64 -15.56 25.34
CA ALA A 780 7.27 -16.95 25.59
C ALA A 780 6.69 -17.17 27.02
N ALA A 781 7.01 -16.27 27.94
CA ALA A 781 6.48 -16.20 29.31
C ALA A 781 4.98 -15.84 29.36
N ASP A 782 4.49 -14.95 28.49
CA ASP A 782 3.12 -14.42 28.53
C ASP A 782 2.09 -15.39 27.95
N LEU A 783 2.53 -16.32 27.09
CA LEU A 783 1.67 -17.31 26.43
C LEU A 783 1.56 -18.64 27.18
N GLY A 784 2.22 -18.80 28.34
CA GLY A 784 2.20 -20.07 29.09
C GLY A 784 2.79 -21.29 28.35
N LEU A 785 3.47 -21.06 27.21
CA LEU A 785 4.02 -22.09 26.32
C LEU A 785 5.54 -22.26 26.46
N SER A 786 6.14 -21.63 27.47
CA SER A 786 7.53 -21.84 27.92
C SER A 786 7.70 -23.16 28.69
N ARG A 787 7.33 -24.30 28.10
CA ARG A 787 7.94 -25.57 28.56
C ARG A 787 9.25 -25.72 27.80
N PRO A 788 10.42 -25.75 28.47
CA PRO A 788 11.72 -25.96 27.82
C PRO A 788 11.73 -27.17 26.87
N GLU A 789 10.90 -28.17 27.17
CA GLU A 789 10.67 -29.37 26.36
C GLU A 789 10.07 -29.08 24.97
N THR A 790 9.10 -28.16 24.84
CA THR A 790 8.48 -27.82 23.54
C THR A 790 9.47 -27.08 22.65
N VAL A 791 10.24 -26.16 23.22
CA VAL A 791 11.29 -25.41 22.52
C VAL A 791 12.39 -26.36 22.03
N ALA A 792 12.87 -27.24 22.92
CA ALA A 792 13.86 -28.27 22.57
C ALA A 792 13.32 -29.24 21.49
N HIS A 793 12.03 -29.60 21.57
CA HIS A 793 11.39 -30.45 20.58
C HIS A 793 11.31 -29.78 19.20
N ILE A 794 10.90 -28.51 19.11
CA ILE A 794 10.83 -27.75 17.85
C ILE A 794 12.23 -27.58 17.25
N LYS A 795 13.22 -27.15 18.05
CA LYS A 795 14.61 -27.04 17.60
C LYS A 795 15.17 -28.38 17.10
N SER A 796 14.92 -29.47 17.83
CA SER A 796 15.30 -30.83 17.41
C SER A 796 14.62 -31.25 16.10
N LEU A 797 13.35 -30.88 15.90
CA LEU A 797 12.61 -31.22 14.68
C LEU A 797 13.10 -30.40 13.48
N VAL A 798 13.33 -29.09 13.65
CA VAL A 798 13.91 -28.22 12.61
C VAL A 798 15.31 -28.69 12.24
N ALA A 799 16.13 -29.07 13.22
CA ALA A 799 17.51 -29.53 13.00
C ALA A 799 17.61 -30.80 12.13
N ARG A 800 16.55 -31.64 12.09
CA ARG A 800 16.50 -32.79 11.16
C ARG A 800 16.50 -32.36 9.70
N TYR A 801 15.94 -31.19 9.40
CA TYR A 801 15.84 -30.64 8.06
C TYR A 801 16.94 -29.62 7.77
N LEU A 802 17.37 -28.87 8.79
CA LEU A 802 18.38 -27.83 8.69
C LEU A 802 19.40 -27.99 9.82
N PRO A 803 20.46 -28.79 9.60
CA PRO A 803 21.48 -29.05 10.62
C PRO A 803 22.13 -27.76 11.13
N GLY A 804 22.31 -27.64 12.45
CA GLY A 804 22.88 -26.46 13.10
C GLY A 804 21.84 -25.45 13.60
N MET A 805 20.55 -25.66 13.34
CA MET A 805 19.47 -24.85 13.90
C MET A 805 19.16 -25.16 15.38
N GLU A 806 19.82 -26.15 15.99
CA GLU A 806 19.71 -26.40 17.44
C GLU A 806 20.13 -25.17 18.27
N GLU A 807 21.13 -24.43 17.77
CA GLU A 807 21.73 -23.26 18.41
C GLU A 807 21.07 -21.94 17.97
N ALA A 808 20.04 -21.97 17.11
CA ALA A 808 19.42 -20.77 16.58
C ALA A 808 18.70 -19.94 17.65
N ASP A 809 18.71 -18.63 17.49
CA ASP A 809 17.84 -17.74 18.25
C ASP A 809 16.39 -18.01 17.88
N MET A 810 15.47 -17.96 18.84
CA MET A 810 14.07 -18.28 18.60
C MET A 810 13.16 -17.23 19.20
N ARG A 811 12.33 -16.63 18.35
CA ARG A 811 11.22 -15.76 18.73
C ARG A 811 9.91 -16.51 18.61
N VAL A 812 8.94 -16.13 19.44
CA VAL A 812 7.61 -16.75 19.48
C VAL A 812 6.58 -15.64 19.30
N ALA A 813 5.60 -15.88 18.45
CA ALA A 813 4.53 -14.94 18.18
C ALA A 813 3.19 -15.66 18.13
N GLN A 814 2.15 -15.03 18.66
CA GLN A 814 0.79 -15.56 18.53
C GLN A 814 0.19 -15.11 17.19
N GLN A 815 -0.55 -16.01 16.53
CA GLN A 815 -1.11 -15.73 15.20
C GLN A 815 -2.50 -15.11 15.32
N HIS A 816 -2.65 -13.87 14.85
CA HIS A 816 -3.88 -13.06 14.94
C HIS A 816 -4.54 -12.85 13.57
N ARG A 817 -5.87 -13.01 13.50
CA ARG A 817 -6.72 -12.79 12.30
C ARG A 817 -7.29 -11.39 12.25
N PHE A 818 -7.13 -10.74 11.10
CA PHE A 818 -7.65 -9.41 10.81
C PHE A 818 -8.49 -9.45 9.54
N ALA A 819 -9.63 -8.75 9.52
CA ALA A 819 -10.31 -8.50 8.25
C ALA A 819 -9.48 -7.51 7.43
N ALA A 820 -9.18 -7.84 6.17
CA ALA A 820 -8.56 -6.90 5.24
C ALA A 820 -9.58 -5.83 4.85
N SER A 821 -9.83 -4.87 5.73
CA SER A 821 -10.51 -3.64 5.34
C SER A 821 -10.06 -2.47 6.21
N ALA A 822 -9.75 -1.36 5.53
CA ALA A 822 -9.51 -0.02 6.04
C ALA A 822 -8.10 0.23 6.60
N ALA A 823 -7.15 0.54 5.70
CA ALA A 823 -6.15 1.62 5.87
C ALA A 823 -5.01 1.45 4.85
N LEU A 824 -5.17 1.93 3.62
CA LEU A 824 -4.08 1.99 2.64
C LEU A 824 -4.01 3.35 1.93
N HIS A 825 -4.18 4.43 2.70
CA HIS A 825 -3.80 5.78 2.30
C HIS A 825 -2.72 6.31 3.26
N GLY A 826 -1.51 6.44 2.74
CA GLY A 826 -0.37 7.02 3.46
C GLY A 826 0.96 6.80 2.73
N SER A 827 2.00 7.51 3.16
CA SER A 827 3.38 7.26 2.70
C SER A 827 3.89 5.88 3.18
N GLY A 828 5.01 5.39 2.66
CA GLY A 828 5.57 4.07 3.06
C GLY A 828 5.69 3.87 4.58
N ASP A 829 6.00 4.94 5.32
CA ASP A 829 6.07 4.94 6.80
C ASP A 829 4.69 4.86 7.49
N GLU A 830 3.63 5.35 6.86
CA GLU A 830 2.26 5.25 7.36
C GLU A 830 1.65 3.87 7.06
N LEU A 831 2.00 3.26 5.91
CA LEU A 831 1.63 1.86 5.65
C LEU A 831 2.35 0.92 6.61
N SER A 832 3.64 1.10 6.89
CA SER A 832 4.38 0.30 7.88
C SER A 832 3.82 0.43 9.29
N ARG A 833 3.34 1.62 9.68
CA ARG A 833 2.66 1.82 10.97
C ARG A 833 1.25 1.23 11.01
N HIS A 834 0.46 1.34 9.94
CA HIS A 834 -0.85 0.68 9.86
C HIS A 834 -0.74 -0.84 9.78
N TYR A 835 0.28 -1.37 9.09
CA TYR A 835 0.58 -2.80 9.06
C TYR A 835 1.01 -3.29 10.44
N ALA A 836 1.83 -2.52 11.16
CA ALA A 836 2.24 -2.80 12.53
C ALA A 836 1.08 -2.72 13.53
N GLN A 837 0.19 -1.71 13.43
CA GLN A 837 -1.02 -1.61 14.27
C GLN A 837 -2.06 -2.69 13.94
N ALA A 838 -2.16 -3.08 12.66
CA ALA A 838 -2.91 -4.25 12.23
C ALA A 838 -2.26 -5.56 12.64
N LYS A 839 -1.10 -5.58 13.32
CA LYS A 839 -0.62 -6.76 14.04
C LYS A 839 -1.28 -6.97 15.41
N THR A 840 -1.89 -5.92 15.99
CA THR A 840 -2.27 -5.85 17.42
C THR A 840 -3.75 -6.03 17.77
N ILE A 841 -4.65 -5.97 16.78
CA ILE A 841 -6.12 -5.86 16.96
C ILE A 841 -6.89 -7.16 16.56
N GLY A 842 -6.23 -8.31 16.41
CA GLY A 842 -6.78 -9.46 15.67
C GLY A 842 -7.33 -10.59 16.55
N ALA A 843 -8.37 -11.26 16.08
CA ALA A 843 -8.92 -12.44 16.75
C ALA A 843 -7.88 -13.57 16.77
N GLN A 844 -7.54 -14.07 17.95
CA GLN A 844 -6.55 -15.14 18.11
C GLN A 844 -7.00 -16.40 17.35
N THR A 845 -6.17 -16.87 16.41
CA THR A 845 -6.36 -18.21 15.81
C THR A 845 -6.10 -19.31 16.82
N GLY A 846 -5.28 -19.01 17.84
CA GLY A 846 -4.65 -19.90 18.81
C GLY A 846 -3.55 -20.80 18.22
N ASN A 847 -3.12 -20.51 16.99
CA ASN A 847 -1.84 -21.02 16.49
C ASN A 847 -0.70 -20.14 17.02
N VAL A 848 0.49 -20.73 17.09
CA VAL A 848 1.72 -20.07 17.53
C VAL A 848 2.78 -20.24 16.45
N VAL A 849 3.46 -19.14 16.13
CA VAL A 849 4.53 -19.11 15.14
C VAL A 849 5.86 -19.01 15.88
N PHE A 850 6.75 -19.94 15.61
CA PHE A 850 8.14 -19.94 16.07
C PHE A 850 9.03 -19.48 14.92
N THR A 851 9.73 -18.37 15.09
CA THR A 851 10.72 -17.88 14.13
C THR A 851 12.10 -18.20 14.69
N LEU A 852 12.82 -19.11 14.04
CA LEU A 852 14.22 -19.40 14.32
C LEU A 852 15.09 -18.58 13.36
N SER A 853 16.13 -17.94 13.88
CA SER A 853 17.10 -17.18 13.10
C SER A 853 18.52 -17.60 13.48
N LYS A 854 19.36 -17.78 12.47
CA LYS A 854 20.79 -18.05 12.67
C LYS A 854 21.63 -17.29 11.64
N THR A 855 22.70 -16.65 12.11
CA THR A 855 23.74 -16.12 11.23
C THR A 855 24.62 -17.26 10.74
N ILE A 856 24.81 -17.33 9.44
CA ILE A 856 25.62 -18.33 8.76
C ILE A 856 26.84 -17.64 8.20
N HIS A 857 28.01 -18.19 8.51
CA HIS A 857 29.28 -17.75 7.95
C HIS A 857 29.65 -18.71 6.81
N ALA A 858 29.60 -18.22 5.58
CA ALA A 858 30.02 -18.97 4.39
C ALA A 858 31.19 -18.25 3.72
N GLU A 859 32.36 -18.91 3.73
CA GLU A 859 33.65 -18.44 3.19
C GLU A 859 34.11 -17.05 3.71
N ALA A 860 33.44 -15.96 3.30
CA ALA A 860 33.76 -14.57 3.65
C ALA A 860 32.53 -13.66 3.87
N ARG A 861 31.31 -14.20 3.82
CA ARG A 861 30.07 -13.43 4.02
C ARG A 861 29.20 -14.03 5.12
N GLU A 862 28.48 -13.16 5.78
CA GLU A 862 27.50 -13.50 6.80
C GLU A 862 26.11 -13.29 6.21
N PHE A 863 25.25 -14.30 6.32
CA PHE A 863 23.85 -14.14 5.96
C PHE A 863 22.93 -14.81 6.96
N TRP A 864 21.71 -14.30 7.04
CA TRP A 864 20.71 -14.75 7.99
C TRP A 864 19.88 -15.87 7.36
N GLN A 865 19.77 -17.00 8.05
CA GLN A 865 18.80 -18.04 7.73
C GLN A 865 17.65 -18.01 8.71
N TYR A 866 16.44 -17.91 8.19
CA TYR A 866 15.19 -17.89 8.94
C TYR A 866 14.40 -19.17 8.69
N VAL A 867 13.81 -19.70 9.76
CA VAL A 867 12.85 -20.81 9.72
C VAL A 867 11.63 -20.42 10.52
N ARG A 868 10.45 -20.45 9.89
CA ARG A 868 9.19 -20.14 10.55
C ARG A 868 8.35 -21.39 10.64
N VAL A 869 7.98 -21.77 11.86
CA VAL A 869 7.20 -22.98 12.18
C VAL A 869 5.88 -22.55 12.81
N THR A 870 4.78 -22.82 12.11
CA THR A 870 3.43 -22.59 12.65
C THR A 870 2.91 -23.86 13.30
N VAL A 871 2.47 -23.75 14.55
CA VAL A 871 1.96 -24.83 15.39
C VAL A 871 0.52 -24.54 15.79
N ASP A 872 -0.35 -25.54 15.69
CA ASP A 872 -1.76 -25.40 16.09
C ASP A 872 -1.96 -25.52 17.61
N LYS A 873 -3.20 -25.28 18.08
CA LYS A 873 -3.60 -25.42 19.50
C LYS A 873 -3.31 -26.81 20.10
N ARG A 874 -3.10 -27.84 19.29
CA ARG A 874 -2.83 -29.22 19.72
C ARG A 874 -1.34 -29.55 19.74
N GLY A 875 -0.47 -28.58 19.43
CA GLY A 875 0.98 -28.77 19.35
C GLY A 875 1.45 -29.41 18.04
N LYS A 876 0.59 -29.51 17.02
CA LYS A 876 0.96 -30.08 15.71
C LYS A 876 1.50 -28.99 14.79
N ILE A 877 2.61 -29.27 14.13
CA ILE A 877 3.16 -28.39 13.08
C ILE A 877 2.22 -28.43 11.87
N VAL A 878 1.72 -27.26 11.48
CA VAL A 878 0.80 -27.09 10.34
C VAL A 878 1.47 -26.46 9.12
N LYS A 879 2.52 -25.66 9.33
CA LYS A 879 3.31 -25.03 8.26
C LYS A 879 4.76 -24.86 8.71
N MET A 880 5.71 -25.07 7.81
CA MET A 880 7.12 -24.76 8.01
C MET A 880 7.66 -24.08 6.76
N ALA A 881 8.19 -22.87 6.92
CA ALA A 881 8.76 -22.04 5.86
C ALA A 881 10.23 -21.74 6.16
N VAL A 882 11.06 -21.70 5.12
CA VAL A 882 12.52 -21.49 5.23
C VAL A 882 12.94 -20.41 4.24
N SER A 883 13.79 -19.48 4.69
CA SER A 883 14.37 -18.45 3.84
C SER A 883 15.32 -19.06 2.79
N ARG A 884 15.31 -18.46 1.60
CA ARG A 884 15.87 -19.08 0.39
C ARG A 884 17.23 -18.65 -0.09
#